data_AF-A0A7C5DIX2-F1
#
_entry.id   AF-A0A7C5DIX2-F1
#
_cell.length_a   1.000
_cell.length_b   1.000
_cell.length_c   1.000
_cell.angle_alpha   90.00
_cell.angle_beta   90.00
_cell.angle_gamma   90.00
#
_symmetry.space_group_name_H-M   'P 1'
#
loop_
_entity.id
_entity.type
_entity.pdbx_description
1 polymer ?
#
loop_
_entity_poly.entity_id
_entity_poly.type
_entity_poly.pdbx_seq_one_letter_code
_entity_poly.pdbx_strand_id
1 'polypeptide(L)'
;VPDDFPETWILGTSGEEADWFFEVNIGRAILEDASEIDNWLNKTISYEDFSCSENYLKTSTLVGQYLGYTAYGGTAMDEIAMFLPEFNHNRLYQMNGTYSKANVVDAINNGTHIISHLGHANYLRVFDIYDGDVDTLLTNTDYCFVYTQGCHTGRYYGLECIAESFLKREHGTFAYIGNTHYGFYSSYKDQGASQLFEREFFDAIRNEGITNLGNANYDSKEDLAGIIGPTGARRWVGMDLTLFGDPHLSLHLDVGDVSAEQTNGNEITISYEENPGTGADNYENYNIYERDEPDSTIGIISCSVNGNNVVLYLEEDLKEGIPYNVEISNVSQITNPTIRPIDVLSNIIELSIITPTTWPAEDGPYYIYEDLIVKGSNLTIEAGTEIKMYQGKEVVVYDNGWLKANGTEDEKVVFTSYDDSDRASNGDWLDIFFYRDADHDNCEIDHCLIEYATTGIWLDSTSTATIKNTSIIYTKESGIYSYCANPTIENVIVAFASGSDNNHGFYFENSEPQINNIVSYENDYYGIYAADSSNVVLNNSIIYGNIAGSILNDSSSVLITYSDLEGGFFGAGNIDEDPLFADPSNNDFFLQSDSPCIDTGDPDFPRDQDGTRADMGAIYYPHLFDFTADKMFGYDSLEVTFTDLTEREITNWSWDFDNDGVYDSFEESPTFSYTQPGVYSVKMKIEKTAWSDTLTKTNFIVIQQSQLDPPENLTITIDSNDVFLEWSAIDTTRFDNSRNELFYLIYYSDNPYDSFDFLGYTIGETTSFTHQDIIPSNDCMFYQIIGYAGTLERMYEFIERNKIGKLEKLELFQKD
;
A
#
# COMPACT_ATOMS: atom_id res chain seq x y z
N VAL A 1 -28.61 -11.02 -36.20
CA VAL A 1 -27.32 -11.64 -36.58
C VAL A 1 -26.69 -10.87 -37.75
N PRO A 2 -25.51 -10.24 -37.58
CA PRO A 2 -24.76 -9.59 -38.67
C PRO A 2 -24.54 -10.48 -39.90
N ASP A 3 -24.33 -9.91 -41.09
CA ASP A 3 -24.23 -10.63 -42.37
C ASP A 3 -23.01 -11.56 -42.53
N ASP A 4 -22.10 -11.61 -41.53
CA ASP A 4 -20.83 -12.35 -41.56
C ASP A 4 -20.88 -13.74 -40.92
N PHE A 5 -22.05 -14.23 -40.51
CA PHE A 5 -22.20 -15.52 -39.82
C PHE A 5 -22.24 -16.67 -40.84
N PRO A 6 -21.27 -17.61 -40.83
CA PRO A 6 -21.38 -18.84 -41.62
C PRO A 6 -22.63 -19.63 -41.20
N GLU A 7 -23.34 -20.21 -42.16
CA GLU A 7 -24.47 -21.13 -41.92
C GLU A 7 -24.08 -22.39 -41.09
N THR A 8 -22.78 -22.57 -40.83
CA THR A 8 -22.16 -23.69 -40.12
C THR A 8 -21.81 -23.37 -38.67
N TRP A 9 -22.36 -22.32 -38.07
CA TRP A 9 -22.20 -22.06 -36.62
C TRP A 9 -23.44 -22.47 -35.84
N ILE A 10 -23.22 -22.95 -34.62
CA ILE A 10 -24.27 -23.40 -33.71
C ILE A 10 -24.43 -22.30 -32.68
N LEU A 11 -25.51 -21.54 -32.77
CA LEU A 11 -25.78 -20.43 -31.87
C LEU A 11 -27.15 -20.63 -31.24
N GLY A 12 -27.21 -20.50 -29.91
CA GLY A 12 -28.43 -20.45 -29.11
C GLY A 12 -29.26 -19.19 -29.31
N THR A 13 -28.88 -18.31 -30.25
CA THR A 13 -29.53 -17.02 -30.44
C THR A 13 -30.84 -17.15 -31.22
N SER A 14 -31.96 -16.93 -30.55
CA SER A 14 -33.32 -16.96 -31.13
C SER A 14 -34.07 -15.64 -30.91
N GLY A 15 -33.38 -14.51 -31.00
CA GLY A 15 -33.94 -13.19 -30.73
C GLY A 15 -33.82 -12.19 -31.89
N GLU A 16 -34.75 -11.21 -31.92
CA GLU A 16 -34.68 -10.00 -32.74
C GLU A 16 -33.56 -9.02 -32.28
N GLU A 17 -32.83 -9.39 -31.22
CA GLU A 17 -31.73 -8.63 -30.61
C GLU A 17 -30.37 -9.15 -31.12
N ALA A 18 -29.40 -8.24 -31.27
CA ALA A 18 -28.07 -8.57 -31.77
C ALA A 18 -27.06 -8.41 -30.63
N ASP A 19 -27.08 -9.36 -29.70
CA ASP A 19 -26.17 -9.41 -28.54
C ASP A 19 -25.37 -10.72 -28.50
N TRP A 20 -24.60 -10.88 -27.42
CA TRP A 20 -23.74 -12.03 -27.15
C TRP A 20 -24.36 -13.03 -26.18
N PHE A 21 -25.59 -12.77 -25.74
CA PHE A 21 -26.32 -13.65 -24.84
C PHE A 21 -27.04 -14.68 -25.67
N PHE A 22 -27.07 -15.90 -25.18
CA PHE A 22 -27.68 -16.97 -25.93
C PHE A 22 -28.90 -17.50 -25.17
N GLU A 23 -30.04 -17.63 -25.85
CA GLU A 23 -31.28 -18.00 -25.15
C GLU A 23 -31.42 -19.50 -24.88
N VAL A 24 -30.61 -20.35 -25.52
CA VAL A 24 -30.67 -21.81 -25.39
C VAL A 24 -29.29 -22.43 -25.39
N ASN A 25 -28.99 -23.26 -24.39
CA ASN A 25 -27.75 -24.01 -24.32
C ASN A 25 -27.75 -25.16 -25.34
N ILE A 26 -26.74 -25.19 -26.22
CA ILE A 26 -26.67 -26.17 -27.31
C ILE A 26 -25.47 -27.09 -27.14
N GLY A 27 -25.73 -28.38 -27.20
CA GLY A 27 -24.73 -29.42 -27.45
C GLY A 27 -25.06 -30.19 -28.73
N ARG A 28 -24.06 -30.85 -29.33
CA ARG A 28 -24.22 -31.57 -30.59
C ARG A 28 -23.64 -32.99 -30.54
N ALA A 29 -24.44 -33.97 -30.92
CA ALA A 29 -23.97 -35.30 -31.30
C ALA A 29 -24.15 -35.50 -32.81
N ILE A 30 -23.10 -35.92 -33.52
CA ILE A 30 -23.15 -36.19 -34.96
C ILE A 30 -22.94 -37.69 -35.17
N LEU A 31 -24.02 -38.36 -35.57
CA LEU A 31 -24.14 -39.81 -35.59
C LEU A 31 -24.78 -40.20 -36.93
N GLU A 32 -24.17 -41.15 -37.63
CA GLU A 32 -24.53 -41.55 -39.00
C GLU A 32 -25.32 -42.87 -39.04
N ASP A 33 -25.14 -43.74 -38.05
CA ASP A 33 -25.81 -45.05 -37.99
C ASP A 33 -26.21 -45.48 -36.57
N ALA A 34 -26.92 -46.61 -36.49
CA ALA A 34 -27.45 -47.13 -35.22
C ALA A 34 -26.35 -47.54 -34.23
N SER A 35 -25.19 -48.02 -34.70
CA SER A 35 -24.10 -48.42 -33.82
C SER A 35 -23.48 -47.20 -33.14
N GLU A 36 -23.34 -46.10 -33.87
CA GLU A 36 -22.84 -44.83 -33.33
C GLU A 36 -23.82 -44.24 -32.30
N ILE A 37 -25.13 -44.33 -32.56
CA ILE A 37 -26.17 -43.93 -31.60
C ILE A 37 -26.10 -44.76 -30.32
N ASP A 38 -26.01 -46.09 -30.44
CA ASP A 38 -25.93 -46.98 -29.29
C ASP A 38 -24.66 -46.70 -28.46
N ASN A 39 -23.51 -46.49 -29.11
CA ASN A 39 -22.27 -46.14 -28.42
C ASN A 39 -22.40 -44.81 -27.65
N TRP A 40 -22.86 -43.75 -28.31
CA TRP A 40 -23.01 -42.44 -27.66
C TRP A 40 -24.00 -42.47 -26.50
N LEU A 41 -25.15 -43.14 -26.67
CA LEU A 41 -26.17 -43.28 -25.62
C LEU A 41 -25.65 -44.10 -24.44
N ASN A 42 -24.97 -45.22 -24.71
CA ASN A 42 -24.40 -46.06 -23.65
C ASN A 42 -23.37 -45.29 -22.82
N LYS A 43 -22.54 -44.46 -23.44
CA LYS A 43 -21.58 -43.61 -22.71
C LYS A 43 -22.27 -42.57 -21.85
N THR A 44 -23.28 -41.91 -22.41
CA THR A 44 -24.05 -40.86 -21.71
C THR A 44 -24.79 -41.44 -20.51
N ILE A 45 -25.55 -42.53 -20.69
CA ILE A 45 -26.26 -43.22 -19.61
C ILE A 45 -25.28 -43.81 -18.58
N SER A 46 -24.18 -44.43 -19.03
CA SER A 46 -23.19 -45.04 -18.14
C SER A 46 -22.59 -44.03 -17.17
N TYR A 47 -22.32 -42.83 -17.68
CA TYR A 47 -21.83 -41.71 -16.88
C TYR A 47 -22.91 -41.16 -15.95
N GLU A 48 -24.12 -40.89 -16.45
CA GLU A 48 -25.26 -40.36 -15.66
C GLU A 48 -25.67 -41.31 -14.52
N ASP A 49 -25.61 -42.63 -14.73
CA ASP A 49 -26.00 -43.66 -13.75
C ASP A 49 -24.86 -44.08 -12.79
N PHE A 50 -23.71 -43.41 -12.79
CA PHE A 50 -22.53 -43.75 -11.96
C PHE A 50 -22.05 -45.20 -12.10
N SER A 51 -22.14 -45.78 -13.30
CA SER A 51 -21.74 -47.18 -13.55
C SER A 51 -20.21 -47.41 -13.65
N CYS A 52 -19.44 -46.48 -13.11
CA CYS A 52 -18.00 -46.33 -13.27
C CYS A 52 -17.17 -46.94 -12.12
N SER A 53 -15.84 -47.02 -12.29
CA SER A 53 -14.92 -47.45 -11.24
C SER A 53 -14.79 -46.44 -10.08
N GLU A 54 -14.60 -46.94 -8.86
CA GLU A 54 -14.75 -46.19 -7.59
C GLU A 54 -13.89 -44.91 -7.42
N ASN A 55 -12.85 -44.68 -8.22
CA ASN A 55 -11.90 -43.56 -8.01
C ASN A 55 -11.71 -42.61 -9.21
N TYR A 56 -12.33 -42.87 -10.36
CA TYR A 56 -11.98 -42.10 -11.56
C TYR A 56 -12.58 -40.68 -11.57
N LEU A 57 -13.71 -40.43 -10.89
CA LEU A 57 -14.38 -39.11 -10.86
C LEU A 57 -13.58 -37.99 -10.20
N LYS A 58 -12.48 -38.30 -9.49
CA LYS A 58 -11.52 -37.31 -8.96
C LYS A 58 -10.18 -37.32 -9.69
N THR A 59 -10.10 -37.86 -10.91
CA THR A 59 -8.85 -37.87 -11.69
C THR A 59 -8.97 -36.92 -12.87
N SER A 60 -7.98 -36.05 -13.05
CA SER A 60 -7.88 -35.23 -14.25
C SER A 60 -6.53 -35.42 -14.92
N THR A 61 -6.50 -35.31 -16.24
CA THR A 61 -5.29 -35.36 -17.03
C THR A 61 -5.09 -34.02 -17.70
N LEU A 62 -4.00 -33.35 -17.37
CA LEU A 62 -3.69 -32.01 -17.82
C LEU A 62 -2.58 -32.09 -18.86
N VAL A 63 -2.87 -31.68 -20.09
CA VAL A 63 -1.99 -31.91 -21.24
C VAL A 63 -1.49 -30.58 -21.81
N GLY A 64 -0.22 -30.29 -21.57
CA GLY A 64 0.43 -29.05 -21.99
C GLY A 64 1.55 -29.31 -22.98
N GLN A 65 1.35 -28.92 -24.25
CA GLN A 65 2.37 -29.07 -25.29
C GLN A 65 3.18 -27.79 -25.52
N TYR A 66 4.30 -27.89 -26.21
CA TYR A 66 5.00 -26.72 -26.73
C TYR A 66 4.18 -26.03 -27.82
N LEU A 67 3.97 -24.72 -27.71
CA LEU A 67 3.10 -23.95 -28.61
C LEU A 67 3.89 -23.13 -29.65
N GLY A 68 5.18 -22.90 -29.40
CA GLY A 68 6.07 -22.08 -30.22
C GLY A 68 6.87 -21.05 -29.40
N TYR A 69 8.01 -20.62 -29.92
CA TYR A 69 8.94 -19.69 -29.26
C TYR A 69 9.41 -20.17 -27.87
N THR A 70 8.94 -19.53 -26.80
CA THR A 70 9.22 -19.91 -25.40
C THR A 70 7.94 -20.37 -24.66
N ALA A 71 6.81 -20.50 -25.36
CA ALA A 71 5.50 -20.76 -24.75
C ALA A 71 5.18 -22.26 -24.68
N TYR A 72 4.66 -22.68 -23.54
CA TYR A 72 4.22 -24.04 -23.25
C TYR A 72 2.82 -24.00 -22.65
N GLY A 73 1.95 -24.95 -23.03
CA GLY A 73 0.61 -25.01 -22.47
C GLY A 73 0.56 -25.46 -21.00
N GLY A 74 1.65 -26.02 -20.47
CA GLY A 74 1.67 -26.59 -19.12
C GLY A 74 1.33 -25.60 -18.02
N THR A 75 1.84 -24.37 -18.09
CA THR A 75 1.55 -23.29 -17.12
C THR A 75 0.07 -22.92 -17.12
N ALA A 76 -0.55 -22.78 -18.30
CA ALA A 76 -1.98 -22.54 -18.43
C ALA A 76 -2.83 -23.71 -17.89
N MET A 77 -2.35 -24.94 -18.01
CA MET A 77 -3.02 -26.12 -17.42
C MET A 77 -2.85 -26.20 -15.90
N ASP A 78 -1.80 -25.62 -15.33
CA ASP A 78 -1.66 -25.49 -13.87
C ASP A 78 -2.70 -24.51 -13.31
N GLU A 79 -3.06 -23.44 -14.04
CA GLU A 79 -4.20 -22.57 -13.68
C GLU A 79 -5.51 -23.36 -13.65
N ILE A 80 -5.78 -24.20 -14.66
CA ILE A 80 -7.00 -25.04 -14.68
C ILE A 80 -7.04 -26.00 -13.50
N ALA A 81 -5.89 -26.49 -13.04
CA ALA A 81 -5.82 -27.36 -11.88
C ALA A 81 -6.24 -26.67 -10.59
N MET A 82 -6.07 -25.34 -10.48
CA MET A 82 -6.44 -24.57 -9.29
C MET A 82 -7.95 -24.54 -9.07
N PHE A 83 -8.76 -24.66 -10.14
CA PHE A 83 -10.21 -24.81 -10.01
C PHE A 83 -10.61 -26.20 -9.52
N LEU A 84 -9.75 -27.22 -9.71
CA LEU A 84 -10.05 -28.60 -9.33
C LEU A 84 -9.07 -29.15 -8.28
N PRO A 85 -8.83 -28.45 -7.15
CA PRO A 85 -7.68 -28.73 -6.26
C PRO A 85 -7.74 -30.10 -5.58
N GLU A 86 -8.92 -30.70 -5.46
CA GLU A 86 -9.12 -32.03 -4.88
C GLU A 86 -8.94 -33.17 -5.90
N PHE A 87 -8.78 -32.85 -7.19
CA PHE A 87 -8.54 -33.86 -8.21
C PHE A 87 -7.08 -34.33 -8.16
N ASN A 88 -6.88 -35.62 -8.35
CA ASN A 88 -5.57 -36.17 -8.66
C ASN A 88 -5.20 -35.81 -10.10
N HIS A 89 -4.34 -34.80 -10.25
CA HIS A 89 -3.90 -34.29 -11.54
C HIS A 89 -2.73 -35.09 -12.12
N ASN A 90 -2.97 -35.79 -13.22
CA ASN A 90 -1.93 -36.34 -14.07
C ASN A 90 -1.39 -35.27 -15.02
N ARG A 91 -0.28 -34.62 -14.65
CA ARG A 91 0.37 -33.54 -15.41
C ARG A 91 1.28 -34.08 -16.51
N LEU A 92 0.77 -34.08 -17.75
CA LEU A 92 1.47 -34.53 -18.95
C LEU A 92 1.97 -33.33 -19.75
N TYR A 93 3.08 -32.76 -19.31
CA TYR A 93 3.64 -31.52 -19.85
C TYR A 93 4.93 -31.77 -20.65
N GLN A 94 5.00 -31.16 -21.83
CA GLN A 94 6.18 -31.25 -22.68
C GLN A 94 7.37 -30.50 -22.07
N MET A 95 7.13 -29.42 -21.31
CA MET A 95 8.18 -28.67 -20.61
C MET A 95 8.86 -29.49 -19.51
N ASN A 96 8.13 -30.42 -18.86
CA ASN A 96 8.64 -31.31 -17.82
C ASN A 96 9.09 -32.68 -18.36
N GLY A 97 8.93 -32.93 -19.66
CA GLY A 97 9.26 -34.22 -20.28
C GLY A 97 8.31 -35.38 -19.92
N THR A 98 7.16 -35.11 -19.30
CA THR A 98 6.16 -36.12 -18.93
C THR A 98 5.14 -36.39 -20.06
N TYR A 99 5.04 -35.49 -21.03
CA TYR A 99 4.13 -35.63 -22.17
C TYR A 99 4.60 -36.70 -23.19
N SER A 100 3.70 -37.63 -23.52
CA SER A 100 3.79 -38.46 -24.72
C SER A 100 2.40 -38.99 -25.11
N LYS A 101 2.18 -39.30 -26.40
CA LYS A 101 0.93 -39.95 -26.86
C LYS A 101 0.59 -41.20 -26.04
N ALA A 102 1.58 -42.02 -25.72
CA ALA A 102 1.40 -43.24 -24.95
C ALA A 102 0.86 -42.93 -23.53
N ASN A 103 1.41 -41.92 -22.87
CA ASN A 103 0.95 -41.54 -21.53
C ASN A 103 -0.48 -40.99 -21.53
N VAL A 104 -0.89 -40.29 -22.59
CA VAL A 104 -2.28 -39.81 -22.71
C VAL A 104 -3.24 -40.97 -22.96
N VAL A 105 -2.87 -41.92 -23.85
CA VAL A 105 -3.64 -43.17 -24.06
C VAL A 105 -3.76 -43.96 -22.76
N ASP A 106 -2.67 -44.10 -22.00
CA ASP A 106 -2.66 -44.81 -20.73
C ASP A 106 -3.55 -44.10 -19.69
N ALA A 107 -3.56 -42.77 -19.65
CA ALA A 107 -4.42 -42.01 -18.76
C ALA A 107 -5.91 -42.23 -19.08
N ILE A 108 -6.28 -42.21 -20.37
CA ILE A 108 -7.66 -42.49 -20.81
C ILE A 108 -8.04 -43.93 -20.43
N ASN A 109 -7.21 -44.91 -20.77
CA ASN A 109 -7.50 -46.33 -20.56
C ASN A 109 -7.57 -46.74 -19.09
N ASN A 110 -6.84 -46.03 -18.21
CA ASN A 110 -6.84 -46.30 -16.78
C ASN A 110 -7.92 -45.53 -16.00
N GLY A 111 -8.74 -44.72 -16.69
CA GLY A 111 -9.81 -43.94 -16.06
C GLY A 111 -9.34 -42.56 -15.62
N THR A 112 -9.42 -41.60 -16.54
CA THR A 112 -9.37 -40.16 -16.25
C THR A 112 -10.78 -39.61 -16.38
N HIS A 113 -11.24 -38.76 -15.46
CA HIS A 113 -12.56 -38.15 -15.58
C HIS A 113 -12.56 -36.91 -16.46
N ILE A 114 -11.61 -36.00 -16.23
CA ILE A 114 -11.47 -34.77 -17.02
C ILE A 114 -10.14 -34.77 -17.75
N ILE A 115 -10.13 -34.28 -19.00
CA ILE A 115 -8.91 -33.98 -19.75
C ILE A 115 -8.98 -32.53 -20.19
N SER A 116 -8.04 -31.72 -19.72
CA SER A 116 -7.83 -30.35 -20.20
C SER A 116 -6.56 -30.33 -21.06
N HIS A 117 -6.63 -29.65 -22.21
CA HIS A 117 -5.55 -29.67 -23.19
C HIS A 117 -5.29 -28.30 -23.84
N LEU A 118 -4.04 -27.86 -23.74
CA LEU A 118 -3.48 -26.76 -24.52
C LEU A 118 -2.28 -27.24 -25.33
N GLY A 119 -2.48 -27.31 -26.65
CA GLY A 119 -1.49 -27.87 -27.57
C GLY A 119 -1.87 -27.81 -29.05
N HIS A 120 -0.99 -28.36 -29.88
CA HIS A 120 -1.14 -28.37 -31.33
C HIS A 120 -2.13 -29.46 -31.80
N ALA A 121 -3.36 -29.05 -32.07
CA ALA A 121 -4.40 -29.91 -32.64
C ALA A 121 -4.76 -29.54 -34.08
N ASN A 122 -5.49 -30.44 -34.74
CA ASN A 122 -6.21 -30.17 -35.98
C ASN A 122 -7.45 -31.06 -36.06
N TYR A 123 -8.20 -30.98 -37.16
CA TYR A 123 -9.43 -31.75 -37.32
C TYR A 123 -9.26 -33.28 -37.25
N LEU A 124 -8.06 -33.84 -37.46
CA LEU A 124 -7.80 -35.28 -37.37
C LEU A 124 -7.05 -35.70 -36.10
N ARG A 125 -6.62 -34.76 -35.22
CA ARG A 125 -5.80 -35.11 -34.06
C ARG A 125 -5.91 -34.12 -32.90
N VAL A 126 -5.80 -34.63 -31.68
CA VAL A 126 -5.64 -33.86 -30.43
C VAL A 126 -4.64 -34.61 -29.53
N PHE A 127 -3.75 -33.91 -28.81
CA PHE A 127 -2.68 -34.51 -27.97
C PHE A 127 -1.96 -35.73 -28.60
N ASP A 128 -1.67 -35.62 -29.91
CA ASP A 128 -1.09 -36.67 -30.78
C ASP A 128 -1.88 -37.98 -30.93
N ILE A 129 -3.10 -38.06 -30.42
CA ILE A 129 -4.09 -39.10 -30.76
C ILE A 129 -4.78 -38.69 -32.06
N TYR A 130 -4.62 -39.51 -33.10
CA TYR A 130 -5.27 -39.32 -34.39
C TYR A 130 -6.62 -40.05 -34.40
N ASP A 131 -7.46 -39.68 -35.35
CA ASP A 131 -8.73 -40.36 -35.64
C ASP A 131 -8.63 -41.88 -35.51
N GLY A 132 -7.86 -42.57 -36.38
CA GLY A 132 -7.76 -44.04 -36.34
C GLY A 132 -7.14 -44.65 -35.06
N ASP A 133 -6.56 -43.84 -34.17
CA ASP A 133 -6.07 -44.32 -32.88
C ASP A 133 -7.18 -44.58 -31.87
N VAL A 134 -8.33 -43.89 -31.99
CA VAL A 134 -9.47 -44.05 -31.06
C VAL A 134 -9.97 -45.50 -31.06
N ASP A 135 -10.06 -46.15 -32.22
CA ASP A 135 -10.49 -47.55 -32.35
C ASP A 135 -9.38 -48.56 -32.01
N THR A 136 -8.11 -48.16 -32.14
CA THR A 136 -6.99 -49.10 -32.09
C THR A 136 -6.21 -49.07 -30.78
N LEU A 137 -6.28 -47.96 -30.04
CA LEU A 137 -5.51 -47.73 -28.80
C LEU A 137 -6.38 -47.51 -27.57
N LEU A 138 -7.59 -46.97 -27.70
CA LEU A 138 -8.46 -46.72 -26.54
C LEU A 138 -9.27 -47.98 -26.19
N THR A 139 -9.40 -48.23 -24.89
CA THR A 139 -10.14 -49.36 -24.31
C THR A 139 -10.92 -48.95 -23.07
N ASN A 140 -11.09 -47.66 -22.81
CA ASN A 140 -11.71 -47.16 -21.59
C ASN A 140 -13.21 -47.46 -21.54
N THR A 141 -13.67 -47.88 -20.37
CA THR A 141 -15.09 -48.00 -20.02
C THR A 141 -15.53 -46.90 -19.05
N ASP A 142 -14.58 -46.32 -18.32
CA ASP A 142 -14.77 -45.07 -17.60
C ASP A 142 -14.56 -43.93 -18.59
N TYR A 143 -15.67 -43.35 -19.05
CA TYR A 143 -15.67 -42.33 -20.09
C TYR A 143 -15.30 -40.96 -19.51
N CYS A 144 -14.51 -40.20 -20.26
CA CYS A 144 -14.01 -38.89 -19.84
C CYS A 144 -14.74 -37.72 -20.50
N PHE A 145 -14.62 -36.55 -19.89
CA PHE A 145 -14.88 -35.25 -20.50
C PHE A 145 -13.57 -34.67 -21.02
N VAL A 146 -13.57 -34.15 -22.26
CA VAL A 146 -12.41 -33.44 -22.82
C VAL A 146 -12.75 -31.98 -23.05
N TYR A 147 -11.91 -31.08 -22.55
CA TYR A 147 -11.87 -29.68 -22.92
C TYR A 147 -10.55 -29.39 -23.63
N THR A 148 -10.60 -28.77 -24.81
CA THR A 148 -9.38 -28.48 -25.58
C THR A 148 -9.37 -27.09 -26.20
N GLN A 149 -8.25 -26.41 -26.01
CA GLN A 149 -7.92 -25.15 -26.67
C GLN A 149 -7.29 -25.34 -28.05
N GLY A 150 -7.18 -26.59 -28.51
CA GLY A 150 -6.57 -26.93 -29.79
C GLY A 150 -7.38 -26.42 -30.99
N CYS A 151 -6.69 -26.04 -32.07
CA CYS A 151 -7.34 -25.61 -33.31
C CYS A 151 -8.08 -26.78 -33.99
N HIS A 152 -9.24 -26.48 -34.57
CA HIS A 152 -10.03 -27.31 -35.48
C HIS A 152 -10.49 -28.67 -34.94
N THR A 153 -10.42 -28.94 -33.64
CA THR A 153 -10.79 -30.25 -33.08
C THR A 153 -12.28 -30.56 -33.23
N GLY A 154 -13.11 -29.51 -33.20
CA GLY A 154 -14.56 -29.58 -33.42
C GLY A 154 -14.99 -29.25 -34.85
N ARG A 155 -14.12 -29.35 -35.85
CA ARG A 155 -14.44 -28.95 -37.23
C ARG A 155 -15.38 -29.93 -37.94
N TYR A 156 -16.65 -29.92 -37.56
CA TYR A 156 -17.65 -30.89 -38.02
C TYR A 156 -18.16 -30.66 -39.46
N TYR A 157 -17.85 -29.52 -40.08
CA TYR A 157 -18.23 -29.25 -41.47
C TYR A 157 -17.14 -29.79 -42.41
N GLY A 158 -17.36 -30.99 -42.96
CA GLY A 158 -16.48 -31.59 -43.96
C GLY A 158 -16.17 -33.06 -43.69
N LEU A 159 -14.90 -33.36 -43.41
CA LEU A 159 -14.45 -34.70 -43.01
C LEU A 159 -14.66 -34.87 -41.51
N GLU A 160 -14.86 -36.12 -41.08
CA GLU A 160 -14.99 -36.49 -39.67
C GLU A 160 -13.86 -35.85 -38.85
N CYS A 161 -14.26 -35.09 -37.82
CA CYS A 161 -13.32 -34.44 -36.92
C CYS A 161 -13.06 -35.28 -35.66
N ILE A 162 -11.94 -35.02 -35.01
CA ILE A 162 -11.50 -35.79 -33.84
C ILE A 162 -12.50 -35.75 -32.68
N ALA A 163 -13.24 -34.65 -32.49
CA ALA A 163 -14.31 -34.59 -31.50
C ALA A 163 -15.43 -35.61 -31.80
N GLU A 164 -15.84 -35.76 -33.07
CA GLU A 164 -16.84 -36.77 -33.47
C GLU A 164 -16.33 -38.19 -33.21
N SER A 165 -15.07 -38.45 -33.55
CA SER A 165 -14.44 -39.77 -33.35
C SER A 165 -14.44 -40.19 -31.88
N PHE A 166 -14.10 -39.29 -30.96
CA PHE A 166 -14.14 -39.55 -29.51
C PHE A 166 -15.57 -39.75 -28.97
N LEU A 167 -16.57 -39.10 -29.58
CA LEU A 167 -17.95 -39.13 -29.13
C LEU A 167 -18.75 -40.35 -29.63
N LYS A 168 -18.55 -40.77 -30.89
CA LYS A 168 -19.40 -41.80 -31.53
C LYS A 168 -18.85 -43.23 -31.47
N ARG A 169 -17.57 -43.39 -31.16
CA ARG A 169 -16.91 -44.71 -31.02
C ARG A 169 -17.17 -45.32 -29.65
N GLU A 170 -16.92 -46.63 -29.55
CA GLU A 170 -17.19 -47.44 -28.34
C GLU A 170 -16.43 -46.92 -27.10
N HIS A 171 -15.20 -46.45 -27.31
CA HIS A 171 -14.33 -45.87 -26.30
C HIS A 171 -14.24 -44.34 -26.47
N GLY A 172 -13.51 -43.66 -25.59
CA GLY A 172 -13.31 -42.21 -25.63
C GLY A 172 -14.15 -41.45 -24.62
N THR A 173 -14.88 -40.43 -25.08
CA THR A 173 -15.51 -39.42 -24.22
C THR A 173 -17.04 -39.51 -24.21
N PHE A 174 -17.67 -39.06 -23.14
CA PHE A 174 -19.11 -38.80 -23.09
C PHE A 174 -19.46 -37.37 -23.56
N ALA A 175 -18.55 -36.41 -23.35
CA ALA A 175 -18.67 -35.03 -23.81
C ALA A 175 -17.30 -34.45 -24.20
N TYR A 176 -17.31 -33.48 -25.11
CA TYR A 176 -16.11 -32.87 -25.68
C TYR A 176 -16.36 -31.39 -25.99
N ILE A 177 -15.56 -30.47 -25.44
CA ILE A 177 -15.58 -29.05 -25.81
C ILE A 177 -14.32 -28.74 -26.63
N GLY A 178 -14.51 -28.15 -27.81
CA GLY A 178 -13.40 -27.78 -28.68
C GLY A 178 -13.74 -26.75 -29.74
N ASN A 179 -12.69 -26.17 -30.32
CA ASN A 179 -12.81 -25.12 -31.32
C ASN A 179 -13.13 -25.71 -32.71
N THR A 180 -14.17 -25.17 -33.36
CA THR A 180 -14.47 -25.51 -34.77
C THR A 180 -13.44 -24.91 -35.76
N HIS A 181 -12.76 -23.81 -35.38
CA HIS A 181 -11.67 -23.21 -36.16
C HIS A 181 -10.35 -23.04 -35.40
N TYR A 182 -10.11 -21.90 -34.76
CA TYR A 182 -8.80 -21.56 -34.18
C TYR A 182 -8.93 -21.33 -32.69
N GLY A 183 -8.06 -21.95 -31.89
CA GLY A 183 -8.04 -21.75 -30.44
C GLY A 183 -7.20 -20.56 -29.95
N PHE A 184 -6.32 -20.02 -30.81
CA PHE A 184 -5.49 -18.82 -30.56
C PHE A 184 -4.76 -18.79 -29.20
N TYR A 185 -3.53 -19.34 -29.16
CA TYR A 185 -2.64 -19.22 -28.00
C TYR A 185 -1.93 -17.85 -27.93
N SER A 186 -1.38 -17.51 -26.75
CA SER A 186 -0.50 -16.36 -26.54
C SER A 186 0.92 -16.82 -26.20
N SER A 187 1.94 -16.12 -26.71
CA SER A 187 3.33 -16.34 -26.32
C SER A 187 3.78 -15.50 -25.12
N TYR A 188 2.88 -14.67 -24.57
CA TYR A 188 3.13 -13.76 -23.46
C TYR A 188 2.11 -14.04 -22.34
N LYS A 189 2.60 -14.34 -21.14
CA LYS A 189 1.82 -14.53 -19.88
C LYS A 189 0.65 -15.54 -19.95
N ASP A 190 0.70 -16.56 -20.80
CA ASP A 190 -0.28 -17.66 -20.86
C ASP A 190 -1.76 -17.29 -21.12
N GLN A 191 -2.06 -16.03 -21.44
CA GLN A 191 -3.42 -15.54 -21.72
C GLN A 191 -3.85 -15.76 -23.18
N GLY A 192 -3.93 -17.03 -23.62
CA GLY A 192 -4.56 -17.38 -24.90
C GLY A 192 -6.05 -17.02 -24.93
N ALA A 193 -6.64 -16.82 -26.11
CA ALA A 193 -8.06 -16.50 -26.19
C ALA A 193 -8.93 -17.66 -25.68
N SER A 194 -8.61 -18.92 -26.02
CA SER A 194 -9.31 -20.10 -25.48
C SER A 194 -9.03 -20.37 -24.00
N GLN A 195 -7.89 -19.93 -23.47
CA GLN A 195 -7.56 -20.09 -22.05
C GLN A 195 -8.59 -19.34 -21.18
N LEU A 196 -8.97 -18.12 -21.59
CA LEU A 196 -9.98 -17.34 -20.86
C LEU A 196 -11.30 -18.09 -20.74
N PHE A 197 -11.83 -18.61 -21.86
CA PHE A 197 -13.10 -19.37 -21.82
C PHE A 197 -12.99 -20.67 -21.03
N GLU A 198 -11.83 -21.33 -21.02
CA GLU A 198 -11.64 -22.53 -20.20
C GLU A 198 -11.60 -22.21 -18.71
N ARG A 199 -10.99 -21.09 -18.33
CA ARG A 199 -11.00 -20.61 -16.94
C ARG A 199 -12.41 -20.31 -16.48
N GLU A 200 -13.14 -19.46 -17.21
CA GLU A 200 -14.53 -19.15 -16.85
C GLU A 200 -15.42 -20.41 -16.90
N PHE A 201 -15.14 -21.38 -17.78
CA PHE A 201 -15.87 -22.66 -17.76
C PHE A 201 -15.65 -23.42 -16.44
N PHE A 202 -14.41 -23.52 -15.97
CA PHE A 202 -14.14 -24.20 -14.70
C PHE A 202 -14.52 -23.36 -13.48
N ASP A 203 -14.53 -22.03 -13.61
CA ASP A 203 -15.08 -21.09 -12.63
C ASP A 203 -16.60 -21.30 -12.45
N ALA A 204 -17.35 -21.28 -13.55
CA ALA A 204 -18.78 -21.60 -13.57
C ALA A 204 -19.08 -22.95 -12.90
N ILE A 205 -18.29 -23.98 -13.22
CA ILE A 205 -18.43 -25.32 -12.65
C ILE A 205 -18.18 -25.33 -11.13
N ARG A 206 -17.29 -24.46 -10.61
CA ARG A 206 -16.75 -24.57 -9.25
C ARG A 206 -17.18 -23.49 -8.29
N ASN A 207 -16.95 -22.25 -8.68
CA ASN A 207 -17.21 -21.08 -7.87
C ASN A 207 -18.68 -20.69 -7.99
N GLU A 208 -19.30 -20.87 -9.16
CA GLU A 208 -20.73 -20.59 -9.34
C GLU A 208 -21.65 -21.80 -9.14
N GLY A 209 -21.09 -23.02 -9.08
CA GLY A 209 -21.84 -24.25 -8.89
C GLY A 209 -22.69 -24.68 -10.11
N ILE A 210 -22.42 -24.14 -11.29
CA ILE A 210 -23.10 -24.45 -12.55
C ILE A 210 -22.49 -25.73 -13.14
N THR A 211 -22.78 -26.89 -12.55
CA THR A 211 -22.17 -28.18 -12.97
C THR A 211 -22.68 -28.71 -14.30
N ASN A 212 -23.78 -28.17 -14.84
CA ASN A 212 -24.33 -28.56 -16.13
C ASN A 212 -23.43 -28.09 -17.29
N LEU A 213 -23.01 -29.01 -18.17
CA LEU A 213 -22.03 -28.75 -19.24
C LEU A 213 -22.51 -27.69 -20.24
N GLY A 214 -23.79 -27.71 -20.59
CA GLY A 214 -24.38 -26.74 -21.51
C GLY A 214 -24.38 -25.34 -20.89
N ASN A 215 -24.81 -25.23 -19.64
CA ASN A 215 -24.85 -23.98 -18.88
C ASN A 215 -23.44 -23.43 -18.67
N ALA A 216 -22.50 -24.21 -18.14
CA ALA A 216 -21.14 -23.75 -17.87
C ALA A 216 -20.40 -23.27 -19.13
N ASN A 217 -20.62 -23.92 -20.28
CA ASN A 217 -20.01 -23.48 -21.54
C ASN A 217 -20.67 -22.23 -22.13
N TYR A 218 -21.85 -21.85 -21.65
CA TYR A 218 -22.53 -20.63 -22.05
C TYR A 218 -22.18 -19.49 -21.12
N ASP A 219 -22.25 -19.75 -19.82
CA ASP A 219 -21.83 -18.88 -18.73
C ASP A 219 -20.42 -18.32 -18.97
N SER A 220 -19.47 -19.22 -19.30
CA SER A 220 -18.10 -18.84 -19.67
C SER A 220 -17.98 -17.86 -20.85
N LYS A 221 -19.02 -17.75 -21.67
CA LYS A 221 -19.10 -16.77 -22.77
C LYS A 221 -19.81 -15.49 -22.35
N GLU A 222 -20.79 -15.60 -21.45
CA GLU A 222 -21.54 -14.47 -20.91
C GLU A 222 -20.66 -13.60 -19.99
N ASP A 223 -19.84 -14.19 -19.12
CA ASP A 223 -18.89 -13.44 -18.27
C ASP A 223 -17.88 -12.67 -19.10
N LEU A 224 -17.47 -13.27 -20.21
CA LEU A 224 -16.55 -12.64 -21.15
C LEU A 224 -17.26 -11.72 -22.15
N ALA A 225 -18.59 -11.61 -22.14
CA ALA A 225 -19.34 -10.80 -23.12
C ALA A 225 -18.90 -9.32 -23.11
N GLY A 226 -18.55 -8.79 -21.94
CA GLY A 226 -18.05 -7.41 -21.78
C GLY A 226 -16.69 -7.16 -22.47
N ILE A 227 -15.89 -8.22 -22.65
CA ILE A 227 -14.55 -8.14 -23.27
C ILE A 227 -14.48 -8.78 -24.66
N ILE A 228 -15.57 -9.41 -25.13
CA ILE A 228 -15.73 -9.90 -26.50
C ILE A 228 -15.98 -8.69 -27.41
N GLY A 229 -14.88 -8.11 -27.90
CA GLY A 229 -14.92 -6.99 -28.83
C GLY A 229 -15.56 -7.33 -30.20
N PRO A 230 -15.89 -6.31 -31.02
CA PRO A 230 -16.49 -6.52 -32.34
C PRO A 230 -15.56 -7.21 -33.34
N THR A 231 -14.25 -7.30 -33.04
CA THR A 231 -13.23 -8.00 -33.82
C THR A 231 -12.18 -8.64 -32.89
N GLY A 232 -11.33 -9.55 -33.38
CA GLY A 232 -10.22 -10.13 -32.62
C GLY A 232 -10.41 -11.60 -32.24
N ALA A 233 -9.38 -12.21 -31.65
CA ALA A 233 -9.34 -13.66 -31.38
C ALA A 233 -10.44 -14.13 -30.40
N ARG A 234 -10.73 -13.36 -29.35
CA ARG A 234 -11.76 -13.69 -28.34
C ARG A 234 -13.16 -13.80 -28.96
N ARG A 235 -13.48 -12.91 -29.90
CA ARG A 235 -14.72 -12.98 -30.70
C ARG A 235 -14.84 -14.31 -31.44
N TRP A 236 -13.78 -14.72 -32.12
CA TRP A 236 -13.79 -15.97 -32.90
C TRP A 236 -13.91 -17.18 -31.98
N VAL A 237 -13.17 -17.22 -30.87
CA VAL A 237 -13.25 -18.33 -29.91
C VAL A 237 -14.63 -18.43 -29.27
N GLY A 238 -15.22 -17.33 -28.80
CA GLY A 238 -16.57 -17.35 -28.20
C GLY A 238 -17.64 -17.90 -29.15
N MET A 239 -17.46 -17.73 -30.45
CA MET A 239 -18.33 -18.32 -31.48
C MET A 239 -17.97 -19.77 -31.84
N ASP A 240 -16.68 -20.10 -31.92
CA ASP A 240 -16.19 -21.37 -32.44
C ASP A 240 -16.15 -22.48 -31.39
N LEU A 241 -16.08 -22.14 -30.10
CA LEU A 241 -16.00 -23.07 -28.99
C LEU A 241 -17.35 -23.77 -28.79
N THR A 242 -17.38 -25.07 -29.07
CA THR A 242 -18.62 -25.85 -29.19
C THR A 242 -18.60 -27.06 -28.27
N LEU A 243 -19.71 -27.30 -27.58
CA LEU A 243 -19.97 -28.54 -26.86
C LEU A 243 -20.48 -29.64 -27.80
N PHE A 244 -19.74 -30.74 -27.87
CA PHE A 244 -20.15 -31.99 -28.50
C PHE A 244 -20.55 -32.98 -27.42
N GLY A 245 -21.80 -33.45 -27.46
CA GLY A 245 -22.40 -34.24 -26.38
C GLY A 245 -23.79 -33.73 -26.00
N ASP A 246 -24.31 -34.29 -24.91
CA ASP A 246 -25.57 -33.86 -24.32
C ASP A 246 -25.35 -32.59 -23.47
N PRO A 247 -25.96 -31.43 -23.81
CA PRO A 247 -25.83 -30.22 -23.01
C PRO A 247 -26.53 -30.34 -21.64
N HIS A 248 -27.42 -31.29 -21.44
CA HIS A 248 -28.12 -31.48 -20.16
C HIS A 248 -27.28 -32.22 -19.11
N LEU A 249 -26.19 -32.86 -19.53
CA LEU A 249 -25.35 -33.64 -18.62
C LEU A 249 -24.55 -32.73 -17.69
N SER A 250 -24.46 -33.09 -16.42
CA SER A 250 -23.65 -32.38 -15.42
C SER A 250 -22.32 -33.07 -15.15
N LEU A 251 -21.26 -32.31 -14.90
CA LEU A 251 -20.02 -32.87 -14.36
C LEU A 251 -20.24 -33.37 -12.93
N HIS A 252 -19.87 -34.61 -12.67
CA HIS A 252 -19.90 -35.20 -11.35
C HIS A 252 -18.60 -34.83 -10.63
N LEU A 253 -18.67 -33.82 -9.77
CA LEU A 253 -17.52 -33.33 -9.00
C LEU A 253 -17.46 -33.97 -7.60
N ASP A 254 -18.64 -34.27 -7.05
CA ASP A 254 -18.82 -34.76 -5.69
C ASP A 254 -19.61 -36.08 -5.71
N VAL A 255 -19.13 -37.09 -4.98
CA VAL A 255 -19.89 -38.32 -4.73
C VAL A 255 -20.83 -38.04 -3.55
N GLY A 256 -21.98 -37.42 -3.84
CA GLY A 256 -23.05 -37.07 -2.90
C GLY A 256 -22.78 -35.81 -2.07
N ASP A 257 -23.62 -34.79 -2.21
CA ASP A 257 -23.42 -33.51 -1.52
C ASP A 257 -23.63 -33.63 0.00
N VAL A 258 -22.63 -33.15 0.74
CA VAL A 258 -22.62 -33.03 2.20
C VAL A 258 -22.12 -31.63 2.53
N SER A 259 -22.94 -30.84 3.20
CA SER A 259 -22.57 -29.50 3.69
C SER A 259 -22.39 -29.52 5.20
N ALA A 260 -21.54 -28.65 5.73
CA ALA A 260 -21.37 -28.44 7.16
C ALA A 260 -21.55 -26.96 7.49
N GLU A 261 -22.36 -26.67 8.51
CA GLU A 261 -22.59 -25.31 9.01
C GLU A 261 -22.38 -25.28 10.52
N GLN A 262 -21.78 -24.21 11.05
CA GLN A 262 -21.76 -23.97 12.49
C GLN A 262 -23.12 -23.46 12.92
N THR A 263 -23.81 -24.24 13.74
CA THR A 263 -25.15 -23.89 14.26
C THR A 263 -25.10 -23.21 15.63
N ASN A 264 -24.00 -23.37 16.35
CA ASN A 264 -23.71 -22.73 17.63
C ASN A 264 -22.18 -22.79 17.91
N GLY A 265 -21.68 -22.06 18.90
CA GLY A 265 -20.24 -22.01 19.24
C GLY A 265 -19.55 -23.38 19.26
N ASN A 266 -20.20 -24.39 19.83
CA ASN A 266 -19.73 -25.77 19.95
C ASN A 266 -20.60 -26.82 19.20
N GLU A 267 -21.37 -26.40 18.20
CA GLU A 267 -22.24 -27.31 17.42
C GLU A 267 -22.06 -27.12 15.92
N ILE A 268 -21.81 -28.22 15.21
CA ILE A 268 -21.76 -28.25 13.73
C ILE A 268 -22.88 -29.14 13.22
N THR A 269 -23.69 -28.64 12.28
CA THR A 269 -24.68 -29.44 11.58
C THR A 269 -24.16 -29.82 10.21
N ILE A 270 -24.10 -31.12 9.96
CA ILE A 270 -23.74 -31.72 8.68
C ILE A 270 -25.03 -32.12 7.97
N SER A 271 -25.34 -31.49 6.84
CA SER A 271 -26.54 -31.76 6.06
C SER A 271 -26.21 -32.59 4.83
N TYR A 272 -26.88 -33.73 4.71
CA TYR A 272 -26.74 -34.67 3.59
C TYR A 272 -27.89 -34.47 2.61
N GLU A 273 -27.62 -34.61 1.32
CA GLU A 273 -28.68 -34.53 0.29
C GLU A 273 -29.73 -35.64 0.47
N GLU A 274 -29.28 -36.86 0.78
CA GLU A 274 -30.12 -38.02 1.12
C GLU A 274 -29.86 -38.53 2.55
N ASN A 275 -30.58 -39.59 2.95
CA ASN A 275 -30.36 -40.20 4.26
C ASN A 275 -28.90 -40.68 4.39
N PRO A 276 -28.15 -40.26 5.42
CA PRO A 276 -26.71 -40.54 5.53
C PRO A 276 -26.38 -42.03 5.73
N GLY A 277 -27.39 -42.85 6.07
CA GLY A 277 -27.25 -44.29 6.21
C GLY A 277 -26.51 -44.73 7.47
N THR A 278 -25.98 -45.96 7.43
CA THR A 278 -25.27 -46.59 8.54
C THR A 278 -23.94 -45.91 8.85
N GLY A 279 -23.65 -45.66 10.13
CA GLY A 279 -22.40 -45.05 10.61
C GLY A 279 -22.48 -43.55 10.88
N ALA A 280 -23.54 -42.86 10.42
CA ALA A 280 -23.75 -41.43 10.62
C ALA A 280 -24.05 -41.04 12.09
N ASP A 281 -24.49 -42.00 12.89
CA ASP A 281 -24.79 -41.86 14.32
C ASP A 281 -23.57 -42.14 15.22
N ASN A 282 -22.39 -42.35 14.64
CA ASN A 282 -21.14 -42.54 15.38
C ASN A 282 -20.22 -41.32 15.21
N TYR A 283 -20.02 -40.53 16.26
CA TYR A 283 -19.19 -39.33 16.17
C TYR A 283 -17.70 -39.63 15.91
N GLU A 284 -17.21 -40.84 16.22
CA GLU A 284 -15.82 -41.26 15.92
C GLU A 284 -15.53 -41.33 14.41
N ASN A 285 -16.58 -41.31 13.59
CA ASN A 285 -16.48 -41.26 12.14
C ASN A 285 -16.25 -39.84 11.61
N TYR A 286 -16.24 -38.83 12.47
CA TYR A 286 -16.05 -37.44 12.11
C TYR A 286 -14.76 -36.93 12.75
N ASN A 287 -14.02 -36.11 12.02
CA ASN A 287 -12.84 -35.43 12.50
C ASN A 287 -12.92 -33.96 12.08
N ILE A 288 -12.58 -33.04 12.99
CA ILE A 288 -12.63 -31.60 12.73
C ILE A 288 -11.25 -31.05 13.02
N TYR A 289 -10.72 -30.26 12.10
CA TYR A 289 -9.41 -29.64 12.24
C TYR A 289 -9.36 -28.28 11.57
N GLU A 290 -8.46 -27.41 12.05
CA GLU A 290 -8.21 -26.12 11.41
C GLU A 290 -7.67 -26.37 10.00
N ARG A 291 -8.23 -25.69 8.99
CA ARG A 291 -7.97 -25.96 7.56
C ARG A 291 -6.48 -25.93 7.23
N ASP A 292 -5.77 -24.98 7.84
CA ASP A 292 -4.37 -24.71 7.59
C ASP A 292 -3.42 -25.43 8.58
N GLU A 293 -3.97 -26.13 9.59
CA GLU A 293 -3.25 -27.01 10.52
C GLU A 293 -3.91 -28.40 10.64
N PRO A 294 -3.66 -29.35 9.71
CA PRO A 294 -4.34 -30.64 9.65
C PRO A 294 -4.17 -31.55 10.89
N ASP A 295 -3.15 -31.27 11.71
CA ASP A 295 -2.87 -32.00 12.95
C ASP A 295 -3.65 -31.44 14.17
N SER A 296 -4.32 -30.29 14.02
CA SER A 296 -5.11 -29.62 15.07
C SER A 296 -6.49 -30.27 15.22
N THR A 297 -6.57 -31.41 15.89
CA THR A 297 -7.88 -32.10 16.07
C THR A 297 -8.73 -31.42 17.15
N ILE A 298 -9.98 -31.06 16.81
CA ILE A 298 -10.99 -30.57 17.75
C ILE A 298 -11.77 -31.78 18.31
N GLY A 299 -11.85 -31.87 19.64
CA GLY A 299 -12.55 -32.98 20.30
C GLY A 299 -14.06 -32.97 20.01
N ILE A 300 -14.63 -34.14 19.67
CA ILE A 300 -16.07 -34.32 19.48
C ILE A 300 -16.62 -35.20 20.62
N ILE A 301 -17.60 -34.67 21.35
CA ILE A 301 -18.23 -35.35 22.50
C ILE A 301 -19.27 -36.38 22.04
N SER A 302 -20.09 -36.00 21.07
CA SER A 302 -21.21 -36.82 20.58
C SER A 302 -21.75 -36.31 19.26
N CYS A 303 -22.62 -37.09 18.62
CA CYS A 303 -23.42 -36.64 17.49
C CYS A 303 -24.89 -37.07 17.63
N SER A 304 -25.78 -36.42 16.88
CA SER A 304 -27.20 -36.80 16.78
C SER A 304 -27.70 -36.72 15.34
N VAL A 305 -28.51 -37.69 14.91
CA VAL A 305 -29.03 -37.76 13.53
C VAL A 305 -30.49 -37.32 13.51
N ASN A 306 -30.79 -36.31 12.70
CA ASN A 306 -32.11 -35.70 12.52
C ASN A 306 -32.50 -35.69 11.04
N GLY A 307 -33.10 -36.79 10.56
CA GLY A 307 -33.45 -36.92 9.15
C GLY A 307 -32.21 -37.07 8.29
N ASN A 308 -31.94 -36.09 7.43
CA ASN A 308 -30.74 -36.05 6.61
C ASN A 308 -29.60 -35.26 7.26
N ASN A 309 -29.76 -34.78 8.50
CA ASN A 309 -28.75 -33.96 9.16
C ASN A 309 -28.09 -34.72 10.30
N VAL A 310 -26.79 -34.50 10.51
CA VAL A 310 -26.01 -34.99 11.65
C VAL A 310 -25.45 -33.78 12.40
N VAL A 311 -25.86 -33.61 13.66
CA VAL A 311 -25.34 -32.54 14.52
C VAL A 311 -24.19 -33.11 15.37
N LEU A 312 -23.00 -32.54 15.26
CA LEU A 312 -21.82 -32.82 16.07
C LEU A 312 -21.74 -31.83 17.24
N TYR A 313 -21.43 -32.34 18.43
CA TYR A 313 -21.25 -31.54 19.65
C TYR A 313 -19.77 -31.59 20.08
N LEU A 314 -19.12 -30.43 20.15
CA LEU A 314 -17.68 -30.29 20.34
C LEU A 314 -17.27 -30.12 21.82
N GLU A 315 -16.03 -30.47 22.14
CA GLU A 315 -15.43 -30.32 23.48
C GLU A 315 -15.16 -28.85 23.84
N GLU A 316 -14.94 -28.01 22.83
CA GLU A 316 -14.68 -26.58 22.93
C GLU A 316 -15.39 -25.81 21.81
N ASP A 317 -15.55 -24.50 22.00
CA ASP A 317 -16.09 -23.62 20.96
C ASP A 317 -15.05 -23.47 19.84
N LEU A 318 -15.50 -23.44 18.59
CA LEU A 318 -14.63 -23.09 17.46
C LEU A 318 -14.15 -21.65 17.61
N LYS A 319 -12.89 -21.39 17.24
CA LYS A 319 -12.33 -20.04 17.29
C LYS A 319 -12.92 -19.18 16.17
N GLU A 320 -13.30 -17.97 16.50
CA GLU A 320 -13.79 -16.98 15.54
C GLU A 320 -12.71 -16.65 14.50
N GLY A 321 -13.09 -16.54 13.22
CA GLY A 321 -12.17 -16.23 12.11
C GLY A 321 -11.27 -17.37 11.63
N ILE A 322 -11.32 -18.56 12.24
CA ILE A 322 -10.52 -19.71 11.82
C ILE A 322 -11.36 -20.64 10.94
N PRO A 323 -10.95 -20.94 9.69
CA PRO A 323 -11.64 -21.90 8.84
C PRO A 323 -11.37 -23.33 9.32
N TYR A 324 -12.43 -24.15 9.39
CA TYR A 324 -12.34 -25.54 9.83
C TYR A 324 -12.75 -26.49 8.70
N ASN A 325 -12.00 -27.59 8.58
CA ASN A 325 -12.37 -28.72 7.75
C ASN A 325 -13.08 -29.78 8.59
N VAL A 326 -14.07 -30.43 7.99
CA VAL A 326 -14.70 -31.63 8.54
C VAL A 326 -14.33 -32.81 7.64
N GLU A 327 -13.82 -33.87 8.24
CA GLU A 327 -13.56 -35.13 7.58
C GLU A 327 -14.58 -36.16 8.08
N ILE A 328 -15.26 -36.83 7.15
CA ILE A 328 -16.12 -37.97 7.44
C ILE A 328 -15.42 -39.24 6.97
N SER A 329 -15.47 -40.27 7.80
CA SER A 329 -14.98 -41.61 7.49
C SER A 329 -16.06 -42.66 7.79
N ASN A 330 -16.07 -43.78 7.07
CA ASN A 330 -16.92 -44.94 7.40
C ASN A 330 -18.45 -44.70 7.47
N VAL A 331 -18.99 -43.72 6.74
CA VAL A 331 -20.45 -43.51 6.57
C VAL A 331 -20.91 -44.13 5.26
N SER A 332 -21.87 -45.06 5.30
CA SER A 332 -22.14 -46.00 4.18
C SER A 332 -22.64 -45.39 2.87
N GLN A 333 -23.15 -44.15 2.88
CA GLN A 333 -23.58 -43.42 1.69
C GLN A 333 -22.50 -42.46 1.15
N ILE A 334 -21.32 -42.41 1.79
CA ILE A 334 -20.21 -41.60 1.31
C ILE A 334 -18.90 -42.39 1.33
N THR A 335 -18.37 -42.66 0.15
CA THR A 335 -17.02 -43.21 -0.03
C THR A 335 -16.06 -42.05 -0.33
N ASN A 336 -15.36 -41.56 0.70
CA ASN A 336 -14.40 -40.43 0.71
C ASN A 336 -15.00 -39.01 0.54
N PRO A 337 -15.77 -38.52 1.52
CA PRO A 337 -16.19 -37.11 1.57
C PRO A 337 -15.02 -36.19 1.83
N THR A 338 -14.80 -35.24 0.92
CA THR A 338 -14.23 -33.94 1.30
C THR A 338 -15.45 -33.07 1.60
N ILE A 339 -15.72 -32.78 2.87
CA ILE A 339 -16.81 -31.89 3.25
C ILE A 339 -16.28 -30.47 3.04
N ARG A 340 -17.08 -29.64 2.38
CA ARG A 340 -16.74 -28.23 2.17
C ARG A 340 -16.49 -27.53 3.52
N PRO A 341 -15.59 -26.53 3.54
CA PRO A 341 -15.20 -25.83 4.76
C PRO A 341 -16.40 -25.28 5.52
N ILE A 342 -16.27 -25.24 6.83
CA ILE A 342 -17.13 -24.40 7.67
C ILE A 342 -16.63 -22.98 7.46
N ASP A 343 -17.35 -22.20 6.66
CA ASP A 343 -17.14 -20.76 6.58
C ASP A 343 -17.65 -20.14 7.88
N VAL A 344 -16.73 -19.95 8.82
CA VAL A 344 -16.95 -19.06 9.96
C VAL A 344 -17.10 -17.66 9.35
N LEU A 345 -18.30 -17.08 9.46
CA LEU A 345 -18.69 -15.79 8.89
C LEU A 345 -17.52 -14.79 8.88
N SER A 346 -16.95 -14.54 7.70
CA SER A 346 -16.05 -13.42 7.43
C SER A 346 -16.31 -12.93 6.00
N ASN A 347 -16.16 -11.62 5.78
CA ASN A 347 -16.50 -10.95 4.53
C ASN A 347 -15.43 -11.18 3.48
N ILE A 348 -15.47 -12.34 2.84
CA ILE A 348 -14.72 -12.62 1.61
C ILE A 348 -15.25 -11.69 0.52
N ILE A 349 -14.39 -10.90 -0.11
CA ILE A 349 -14.75 -9.99 -1.20
C ILE A 349 -14.15 -10.51 -2.51
N GLU A 350 -15.03 -10.96 -3.41
CA GLU A 350 -14.69 -11.48 -4.74
C GLU A 350 -15.19 -10.57 -5.88
N LEU A 351 -15.66 -9.36 -5.59
CA LEU A 351 -16.35 -8.51 -6.57
C LEU A 351 -15.81 -7.09 -6.64
N SER A 352 -15.89 -6.50 -7.84
CA SER A 352 -15.61 -5.08 -8.09
C SER A 352 -16.61 -4.16 -7.38
N ILE A 353 -16.12 -3.08 -6.76
CA ILE A 353 -16.92 -1.98 -6.20
C ILE A 353 -17.41 -1.08 -7.35
N ILE A 354 -18.64 -1.35 -7.80
CA ILE A 354 -19.33 -0.58 -8.85
C ILE A 354 -20.49 0.27 -8.32
N THR A 355 -20.76 0.20 -7.01
CA THR A 355 -21.70 1.06 -6.28
C THR A 355 -21.05 1.59 -5.00
N PRO A 356 -21.43 2.78 -4.50
CA PRO A 356 -20.85 3.33 -3.27
C PRO A 356 -20.90 2.33 -2.12
N THR A 357 -19.74 2.03 -1.53
CA THR A 357 -19.58 1.00 -0.50
C THR A 357 -18.79 1.56 0.68
N THR A 358 -19.18 1.16 1.88
CA THR A 358 -18.46 1.44 3.13
C THR A 358 -18.11 0.13 3.82
N TRP A 359 -16.87 0.00 4.25
CA TRP A 359 -16.35 -1.13 5.02
C TRP A 359 -16.12 -0.71 6.47
N PRO A 360 -17.04 -1.05 7.39
CA PRO A 360 -16.82 -0.80 8.81
C PRO A 360 -15.90 -1.85 9.43
N ALA A 361 -15.26 -1.50 10.55
CA ALA A 361 -14.32 -2.37 11.25
C ALA A 361 -14.97 -3.63 11.83
N GLU A 362 -16.25 -3.53 12.25
CA GLU A 362 -17.01 -4.63 12.84
C GLU A 362 -17.27 -5.79 11.87
N ASP A 363 -17.12 -5.52 10.57
CA ASP A 363 -17.28 -6.46 9.48
C ASP A 363 -15.90 -7.01 9.01
N GLY A 364 -14.80 -6.51 9.55
CA GLY A 364 -13.44 -6.98 9.24
C GLY A 364 -13.03 -8.23 10.05
N PRO A 365 -11.91 -8.88 9.69
CA PRO A 365 -11.04 -8.55 8.57
C PRO A 365 -11.67 -8.86 7.21
N TYR A 366 -11.40 -8.00 6.22
CA TYR A 366 -11.80 -8.20 4.83
C TYR A 366 -10.73 -8.97 4.08
N TYR A 367 -11.10 -10.07 3.43
CA TYR A 367 -10.16 -10.88 2.67
C TYR A 367 -10.33 -10.66 1.17
N ILE A 368 -9.24 -10.25 0.52
CA ILE A 368 -9.18 -9.90 -0.90
C ILE A 368 -8.50 -11.03 -1.67
N TYR A 369 -9.30 -11.89 -2.31
CA TYR A 369 -8.81 -13.06 -3.08
C TYR A 369 -8.67 -12.78 -4.57
N GLU A 370 -9.36 -11.75 -5.07
CA GLU A 370 -9.26 -11.21 -6.42
C GLU A 370 -8.81 -9.75 -6.39
N ASP A 371 -8.45 -9.19 -7.55
CA ASP A 371 -8.09 -7.77 -7.61
C ASP A 371 -9.31 -6.93 -7.20
N LEU A 372 -9.15 -6.09 -6.16
CA LEU A 372 -10.19 -5.22 -5.67
C LEU A 372 -10.31 -4.02 -6.60
N ILE A 373 -11.31 -4.05 -7.46
CA ILE A 373 -11.54 -3.00 -8.46
C ILE A 373 -12.57 -1.97 -7.95
N VAL A 374 -12.16 -0.72 -7.76
CA VAL A 374 -13.06 0.42 -7.51
C VAL A 374 -13.27 1.19 -8.81
N LYS A 375 -14.42 0.97 -9.45
CA LYS A 375 -14.70 1.45 -10.82
C LYS A 375 -15.93 2.33 -10.88
N GLY A 376 -15.77 3.59 -11.28
CA GLY A 376 -16.91 4.52 -11.47
C GLY A 376 -17.75 4.73 -10.21
N SER A 377 -17.16 4.45 -9.05
CA SER A 377 -17.82 4.33 -7.76
C SER A 377 -16.83 4.63 -6.64
N ASN A 378 -17.23 4.45 -5.38
CA ASN A 378 -16.38 4.75 -4.26
C ASN A 378 -16.38 3.70 -3.15
N LEU A 379 -15.21 3.59 -2.54
CA LEU A 379 -14.97 2.76 -1.37
C LEU A 379 -14.50 3.65 -0.22
N THR A 380 -15.22 3.59 0.90
CA THR A 380 -14.79 4.17 2.17
C THR A 380 -14.50 3.04 3.15
N ILE A 381 -13.31 3.05 3.75
CA ILE A 381 -12.88 2.07 4.75
C ILE A 381 -12.74 2.82 6.08
N GLU A 382 -13.43 2.34 7.11
CA GLU A 382 -13.48 3.01 8.42
C GLU A 382 -12.33 2.58 9.33
N ALA A 383 -12.04 3.41 10.33
CA ALA A 383 -10.97 3.20 11.30
C ALA A 383 -11.04 1.83 11.99
N GLY A 384 -9.87 1.20 12.20
CA GLY A 384 -9.76 -0.12 12.81
C GLY A 384 -10.03 -1.30 11.87
N THR A 385 -10.34 -1.04 10.59
CA THR A 385 -10.56 -2.10 9.61
C THR A 385 -9.24 -2.73 9.16
N GLU A 386 -9.18 -4.06 9.21
CA GLU A 386 -8.09 -4.87 8.65
C GLU A 386 -8.48 -5.45 7.28
N ILE A 387 -7.57 -5.40 6.32
CA ILE A 387 -7.68 -5.89 4.96
C ILE A 387 -6.51 -6.84 4.70
N LYS A 388 -6.84 -8.10 4.43
CA LYS A 388 -5.90 -9.19 4.15
C LYS A 388 -5.84 -9.45 2.65
N MET A 389 -4.68 -9.23 2.05
CA MET A 389 -4.46 -9.31 0.61
C MET A 389 -3.87 -10.67 0.21
N TYR A 390 -4.58 -11.43 -0.63
CA TYR A 390 -4.07 -12.69 -1.15
C TYR A 390 -2.88 -12.47 -2.10
N GLN A 391 -2.08 -13.52 -2.29
CA GLN A 391 -0.84 -13.40 -3.04
C GLN A 391 -1.07 -12.93 -4.48
N GLY A 392 -0.35 -11.88 -4.88
CA GLY A 392 -0.36 -11.31 -6.22
C GLY A 392 -1.61 -10.49 -6.55
N LYS A 393 -2.37 -10.04 -5.55
CA LYS A 393 -3.58 -9.20 -5.74
C LYS A 393 -3.32 -7.73 -5.51
N GLU A 394 -4.08 -6.88 -6.18
CA GLU A 394 -3.99 -5.41 -6.09
C GLU A 394 -5.34 -4.78 -5.70
N VAL A 395 -5.28 -3.53 -5.24
CA VAL A 395 -6.43 -2.62 -5.17
C VAL A 395 -6.31 -1.64 -6.32
N VAL A 396 -7.26 -1.65 -7.26
CA VAL A 396 -7.21 -0.79 -8.45
C VAL A 396 -8.37 0.20 -8.43
N VAL A 397 -8.05 1.49 -8.42
CA VAL A 397 -9.01 2.59 -8.52
C VAL A 397 -8.96 3.18 -9.93
N TYR A 398 -10.08 3.18 -10.65
CA TYR A 398 -10.14 3.71 -12.02
C TYR A 398 -11.56 4.17 -12.43
N ASP A 399 -11.70 4.78 -13.62
CA ASP A 399 -12.97 5.24 -14.23
C ASP A 399 -13.76 6.25 -13.38
N ASN A 400 -13.10 7.28 -12.85
CA ASN A 400 -13.61 8.27 -11.88
C ASN A 400 -14.04 7.66 -10.53
N GLY A 401 -13.52 6.48 -10.19
CA GLY A 401 -13.67 5.93 -8.85
C GLY A 401 -12.74 6.61 -7.83
N TRP A 402 -13.06 6.49 -6.54
CA TRP A 402 -12.19 6.97 -5.46
C TRP A 402 -12.17 6.03 -4.25
N LEU A 403 -11.04 6.05 -3.52
CA LEU A 403 -10.81 5.27 -2.30
C LEU A 403 -10.51 6.21 -1.13
N LYS A 404 -11.22 6.02 -0.01
CA LYS A 404 -10.90 6.65 1.27
C LYS A 404 -10.63 5.60 2.33
N ALA A 405 -9.41 5.52 2.84
CA ALA A 405 -9.08 4.74 4.01
C ALA A 405 -8.88 5.70 5.19
N ASN A 406 -9.84 5.73 6.12
CA ASN A 406 -9.94 6.73 7.18
C ASN A 406 -9.66 6.10 8.55
N GLY A 407 -8.39 5.86 8.86
CA GLY A 407 -7.97 5.44 10.19
C GLY A 407 -8.04 6.56 11.23
N THR A 408 -7.64 6.21 12.45
CA THR A 408 -7.30 7.17 13.51
C THR A 408 -5.97 6.79 14.17
N GLU A 409 -5.46 7.66 15.05
CA GLU A 409 -4.22 7.40 15.80
C GLU A 409 -4.29 6.09 16.61
N ASP A 410 -5.44 5.80 17.22
CA ASP A 410 -5.68 4.60 18.02
C ASP A 410 -6.11 3.39 17.18
N GLU A 411 -6.84 3.62 16.08
CA GLU A 411 -7.47 2.58 15.25
C GLU A 411 -7.08 2.78 13.78
N LYS A 412 -5.90 2.28 13.41
CA LYS A 412 -5.41 2.35 12.02
C LYS A 412 -6.24 1.46 11.09
N VAL A 413 -6.31 1.84 9.82
CA VAL A 413 -6.71 0.92 8.74
C VAL A 413 -5.48 0.12 8.32
N VAL A 414 -5.57 -1.21 8.26
CA VAL A 414 -4.41 -2.08 8.01
C VAL A 414 -4.58 -2.82 6.69
N PHE A 415 -3.69 -2.62 5.73
CA PHE A 415 -3.54 -3.44 4.53
C PHE A 415 -2.30 -4.33 4.69
N THR A 416 -2.49 -5.64 4.75
CA THR A 416 -1.39 -6.58 5.01
C THR A 416 -1.55 -7.88 4.22
N SER A 417 -0.52 -8.72 4.25
CA SER A 417 -0.54 -10.04 3.62
C SER A 417 -1.63 -10.91 4.21
N TYR A 418 -2.21 -11.77 3.36
CA TYR A 418 -3.07 -12.87 3.80
C TYR A 418 -2.35 -13.85 4.73
N ASP A 419 -1.05 -14.09 4.48
CA ASP A 419 -0.25 -14.96 5.31
C ASP A 419 0.08 -14.25 6.64
N ASP A 420 -0.38 -14.80 7.76
CA ASP A 420 -0.05 -14.24 9.08
C ASP A 420 1.47 -14.18 9.29
N SER A 421 1.89 -13.24 10.15
CA SER A 421 3.23 -12.62 10.27
C SER A 421 4.46 -13.53 10.27
N ASP A 422 4.31 -14.84 10.47
CA ASP A 422 5.40 -15.80 10.44
C ASP A 422 5.77 -16.26 9.00
N ARG A 423 4.92 -15.96 8.00
CA ARG A 423 5.16 -16.29 6.58
C ARG A 423 5.10 -15.09 5.62
N ALA A 424 4.63 -13.93 6.09
CA ALA A 424 4.54 -12.73 5.27
C ALA A 424 5.91 -12.32 4.69
N SER A 425 5.93 -11.95 3.43
CA SER A 425 7.13 -11.55 2.70
C SER A 425 6.91 -10.30 1.85
N ASN A 426 7.97 -9.51 1.65
CA ASN A 426 7.90 -8.31 0.82
C ASN A 426 7.44 -8.68 -0.61
N GLY A 427 6.29 -8.11 -1.03
CA GLY A 427 5.70 -8.38 -2.33
C GLY A 427 4.77 -9.59 -2.37
N ASP A 428 4.19 -9.97 -1.24
CA ASP A 428 3.12 -10.96 -1.19
C ASP A 428 1.94 -10.50 -2.04
N TRP A 429 1.53 -9.24 -1.92
CA TRP A 429 0.51 -8.63 -2.78
C TRP A 429 1.12 -7.52 -3.64
N LEU A 430 0.36 -6.98 -4.60
CA LEU A 430 0.89 -6.05 -5.60
C LEU A 430 0.94 -4.62 -5.06
N ASP A 431 -0.15 -3.87 -5.11
CA ASP A 431 -0.16 -2.46 -4.74
C ASP A 431 -1.58 -1.90 -4.55
N ILE A 432 -1.64 -0.68 -4.01
CA ILE A 432 -2.81 0.20 -4.13
C ILE A 432 -2.56 1.12 -5.32
N PHE A 433 -3.19 0.79 -6.44
CA PHE A 433 -3.00 1.47 -7.71
C PHE A 433 -4.12 2.44 -8.04
N PHE A 434 -3.76 3.72 -8.16
CA PHE A 434 -4.61 4.79 -8.67
C PHE A 434 -4.31 5.04 -10.14
N TYR A 435 -5.20 4.56 -11.01
CA TYR A 435 -5.07 4.65 -12.46
C TYR A 435 -5.40 6.06 -12.98
N ARG A 436 -4.91 6.38 -14.19
CA ARG A 436 -4.97 7.72 -14.80
C ARG A 436 -6.32 8.42 -14.90
N ASP A 437 -7.41 7.68 -14.78
CA ASP A 437 -8.77 8.19 -14.86
C ASP A 437 -9.54 8.10 -13.54
N ALA A 438 -8.91 7.73 -12.42
CA ALA A 438 -9.54 7.80 -11.10
C ALA A 438 -9.77 9.25 -10.65
N ASP A 439 -10.69 9.43 -9.70
CA ASP A 439 -10.98 10.71 -9.06
C ASP A 439 -10.02 10.92 -7.86
N HIS A 440 -8.75 11.22 -8.18
CA HIS A 440 -7.70 11.27 -7.16
C HIS A 440 -7.96 12.36 -6.12
N ASP A 441 -8.61 13.48 -6.50
CA ASP A 441 -8.91 14.60 -5.59
C ASP A 441 -9.81 14.18 -4.41
N ASN A 442 -10.55 13.08 -4.58
CA ASN A 442 -11.35 12.45 -3.52
C ASN A 442 -10.68 11.24 -2.88
N CYS A 443 -9.49 10.84 -3.34
CA CYS A 443 -8.72 9.75 -2.77
C CYS A 443 -7.91 10.21 -1.56
N GLU A 444 -8.06 9.49 -0.45
CA GLU A 444 -7.45 9.82 0.83
C GLU A 444 -7.01 8.54 1.56
N ILE A 445 -5.73 8.48 1.92
CA ILE A 445 -5.16 7.43 2.77
C ILE A 445 -4.69 8.12 4.05
N ASP A 446 -5.41 7.93 5.14
CA ASP A 446 -5.21 8.61 6.42
C ASP A 446 -5.10 7.58 7.55
N HIS A 447 -4.08 7.68 8.39
CA HIS A 447 -3.86 6.78 9.52
C HIS A 447 -3.89 5.29 9.13
N CYS A 448 -3.16 4.95 8.07
CA CYS A 448 -3.08 3.58 7.57
C CYS A 448 -1.75 2.90 7.95
N LEU A 449 -1.76 1.57 8.01
CA LEU A 449 -0.59 0.71 7.97
C LEU A 449 -0.68 -0.13 6.69
N ILE A 450 0.30 -0.01 5.80
CA ILE A 450 0.39 -0.76 4.55
C ILE A 450 1.67 -1.57 4.61
N GLU A 451 1.58 -2.89 4.53
CA GLU A 451 2.74 -3.76 4.67
C GLU A 451 2.74 -4.94 3.71
N TYR A 452 3.95 -5.41 3.37
CA TYR A 452 4.20 -6.59 2.52
C TYR A 452 3.73 -6.47 1.06
N ALA A 453 3.42 -5.26 0.59
CA ALA A 453 3.09 -4.99 -0.81
C ALA A 453 4.32 -5.06 -1.73
N THR A 454 4.10 -5.20 -3.03
CA THR A 454 5.16 -5.04 -4.03
C THR A 454 5.52 -3.57 -4.10
N THR A 455 4.56 -2.72 -4.43
CA THR A 455 4.64 -1.26 -4.27
C THR A 455 3.57 -0.87 -3.26
N GLY A 456 3.84 0.00 -2.29
CA GLY A 456 2.82 0.36 -1.30
C GLY A 456 1.64 1.09 -1.94
N ILE A 457 1.93 2.23 -2.57
CA ILE A 457 0.97 3.05 -3.30
C ILE A 457 1.56 3.43 -4.66
N TRP A 458 0.81 3.17 -5.74
CA TRP A 458 1.16 3.60 -7.09
C TRP A 458 0.15 4.63 -7.60
N LEU A 459 0.64 5.81 -7.99
CA LEU A 459 -0.11 6.87 -8.65
C LEU A 459 0.34 7.02 -10.11
N ASP A 460 -0.56 6.87 -11.08
CA ASP A 460 -0.30 7.10 -12.52
C ASP A 460 -1.32 8.10 -13.10
N SER A 461 -1.21 9.41 -12.83
CA SER A 461 -2.14 10.41 -13.40
C SER A 461 -1.70 11.85 -13.20
N THR A 462 -2.34 12.83 -13.85
CA THR A 462 -2.13 14.27 -13.60
C THR A 462 -2.95 14.84 -12.43
N SER A 463 -3.59 14.00 -11.61
CA SER A 463 -4.44 14.41 -10.46
C SER A 463 -3.88 13.87 -9.13
N THR A 464 -4.36 14.40 -8.00
CA THR A 464 -3.64 14.37 -6.72
C THR A 464 -4.35 13.55 -5.65
N ALA A 465 -3.68 12.56 -5.05
CA ALA A 465 -4.17 11.87 -3.85
C ALA A 465 -3.56 12.49 -2.59
N THR A 466 -4.30 12.45 -1.47
CA THR A 466 -3.78 12.85 -0.15
C THR A 466 -3.38 11.61 0.64
N ILE A 467 -2.13 11.55 1.06
CA ILE A 467 -1.59 10.46 1.88
C ILE A 467 -1.04 11.08 3.15
N LYS A 468 -1.58 10.72 4.31
CA LYS A 468 -1.17 11.31 5.58
C LYS A 468 -1.23 10.37 6.76
N ASN A 469 -0.42 10.63 7.79
CA ASN A 469 -0.35 9.87 9.04
C ASN A 469 -0.20 8.34 8.83
N THR A 470 0.47 7.93 7.74
CA THR A 470 0.44 6.55 7.25
C THR A 470 1.83 5.93 7.25
N SER A 471 1.91 4.66 7.65
CA SER A 471 3.14 3.86 7.61
C SER A 471 3.06 2.86 6.46
N ILE A 472 4.07 2.84 5.59
CA ILE A 472 4.24 1.90 4.49
C ILE A 472 5.55 1.17 4.70
N ILE A 473 5.49 -0.12 5.07
CA ILE A 473 6.66 -0.86 5.51
C ILE A 473 6.79 -2.22 4.82
N TYR A 474 8.01 -2.75 4.75
CA TYR A 474 8.27 -4.09 4.19
C TYR A 474 7.78 -4.27 2.74
N THR A 475 7.95 -3.25 1.89
CA THR A 475 7.62 -3.35 0.46
C THR A 475 8.71 -4.05 -0.34
N LYS A 476 8.39 -4.61 -1.50
CA LYS A 476 9.38 -5.23 -2.39
C LYS A 476 10.10 -4.23 -3.31
N GLU A 477 9.33 -3.26 -3.77
CA GLU A 477 9.72 -2.12 -4.60
C GLU A 477 9.45 -0.84 -3.80
N SER A 478 9.06 0.24 -4.46
CA SER A 478 8.93 1.53 -3.80
C SER A 478 7.76 1.57 -2.82
N GLY A 479 7.91 2.28 -1.69
CA GLY A 479 6.77 2.50 -0.79
C GLY A 479 5.70 3.35 -1.47
N ILE A 480 6.12 4.45 -2.09
CA ILE A 480 5.27 5.29 -2.93
C ILE A 480 5.93 5.49 -4.30
N TYR A 481 5.24 5.10 -5.36
CA TYR A 481 5.62 5.40 -6.74
C TYR A 481 4.62 6.36 -7.38
N SER A 482 5.12 7.48 -7.90
CA SER A 482 4.32 8.55 -8.50
C SER A 482 4.82 8.83 -9.90
N TYR A 483 3.96 8.61 -10.88
CA TYR A 483 4.21 8.89 -12.30
C TYR A 483 3.24 9.96 -12.79
N CYS A 484 3.79 11.12 -13.19
CA CYS A 484 3.04 12.29 -13.64
C CYS A 484 2.04 12.88 -12.62
N ALA A 485 2.08 12.45 -11.34
CA ALA A 485 1.12 12.80 -10.29
C ALA A 485 1.72 13.74 -9.23
N ASN A 486 0.87 14.55 -8.60
CA ASN A 486 1.29 15.56 -7.63
C ASN A 486 0.66 15.31 -6.25
N PRO A 487 0.97 14.18 -5.57
CA PRO A 487 0.35 13.86 -4.29
C PRO A 487 0.70 14.87 -3.19
N THR A 488 -0.20 15.00 -2.22
CA THR A 488 0.09 15.64 -0.93
C THR A 488 0.47 14.56 0.07
N ILE A 489 1.66 14.65 0.65
CA ILE A 489 2.26 13.66 1.54
C ILE A 489 2.65 14.35 2.85
N GLU A 490 2.03 13.95 3.95
CA GLU A 490 2.23 14.58 5.27
C GLU A 490 2.25 13.54 6.39
N ASN A 491 3.26 13.52 7.26
CA ASN A 491 3.35 12.53 8.35
C ASN A 491 3.36 11.09 7.84
N VAL A 492 4.17 10.81 6.79
CA VAL A 492 4.24 9.49 6.15
C VAL A 492 5.58 8.83 6.41
N ILE A 493 5.54 7.55 6.79
CA ILE A 493 6.71 6.71 7.01
C ILE A 493 6.80 5.71 5.87
N VAL A 494 7.95 5.63 5.21
CA VAL A 494 8.30 4.54 4.30
C VAL A 494 9.57 3.85 4.77
N ALA A 495 9.50 2.56 5.10
CA ALA A 495 10.66 1.85 5.60
C ALA A 495 10.80 0.40 5.12
N PHE A 496 12.04 -0.09 5.13
CA PHE A 496 12.37 -1.50 4.87
C PHE A 496 11.93 -2.01 3.49
N ALA A 497 11.92 -1.14 2.47
CA ALA A 497 11.73 -1.57 1.09
C ALA A 497 12.93 -2.43 0.65
N SER A 498 12.69 -3.69 0.30
CA SER A 498 13.74 -4.68 0.02
C SER A 498 13.33 -5.71 -1.03
N GLY A 499 14.27 -6.13 -1.89
CA GLY A 499 14.03 -7.25 -2.83
C GLY A 499 13.87 -6.93 -4.33
N SER A 500 14.13 -5.71 -4.78
CA SER A 500 14.22 -5.35 -6.22
C SER A 500 15.27 -4.27 -6.49
N ASP A 501 15.54 -3.93 -7.76
CA ASP A 501 16.44 -2.83 -8.11
C ASP A 501 15.75 -1.44 -8.07
N ASN A 502 14.44 -1.38 -7.77
CA ASN A 502 13.59 -0.17 -7.77
C ASN A 502 12.94 0.08 -6.38
N ASN A 503 13.54 -0.40 -5.31
CA ASN A 503 13.02 -0.33 -3.95
C ASN A 503 13.43 0.94 -3.19
N HIS A 504 13.07 2.08 -3.77
CA HIS A 504 13.22 3.39 -3.14
C HIS A 504 12.18 3.59 -2.02
N GLY A 505 12.41 4.50 -1.08
CA GLY A 505 11.31 4.90 -0.19
C GLY A 505 10.20 5.57 -1.01
N PHE A 506 10.55 6.68 -1.64
CA PHE A 506 9.67 7.47 -2.49
C PHE A 506 10.28 7.61 -3.88
N TYR A 507 9.51 7.33 -4.93
CA TYR A 507 9.94 7.49 -6.30
C TYR A 507 8.96 8.40 -7.06
N PHE A 508 9.44 9.57 -7.46
CA PHE A 508 8.74 10.59 -8.20
C PHE A 508 9.29 10.71 -9.62
N GLU A 509 8.45 10.49 -10.62
CA GLU A 509 8.77 10.62 -12.04
C GLU A 509 7.82 11.64 -12.68
N ASN A 510 8.36 12.69 -13.30
CA ASN A 510 7.60 13.81 -13.88
C ASN A 510 6.51 14.38 -12.94
N SER A 511 6.83 14.49 -11.65
CA SER A 511 5.88 14.76 -10.56
C SER A 511 6.27 16.01 -9.75
N GLU A 512 5.29 16.71 -9.19
CA GLU A 512 5.46 17.90 -8.31
C GLU A 512 4.80 17.66 -6.94
N PRO A 513 5.29 16.71 -6.12
CA PRO A 513 4.67 16.37 -4.84
C PRO A 513 4.82 17.49 -3.79
N GLN A 514 3.82 17.62 -2.92
CA GLN A 514 3.91 18.46 -1.72
C GLN A 514 4.24 17.56 -0.53
N ILE A 515 5.45 17.69 0.04
CA ILE A 515 5.97 16.76 1.05
C ILE A 515 6.37 17.52 2.31
N ASN A 516 5.76 17.16 3.44
CA ASN A 516 6.17 17.63 4.77
C ASN A 516 6.22 16.45 5.74
N ASN A 517 7.13 16.48 6.70
CA ASN A 517 7.09 15.56 7.84
C ASN A 517 7.10 14.08 7.40
N ILE A 518 8.06 13.66 6.58
CA ILE A 518 8.18 12.25 6.20
C ILE A 518 9.36 11.57 6.87
N VAL A 519 9.28 10.24 6.98
CA VAL A 519 10.42 9.38 7.32
C VAL A 519 10.66 8.43 6.15
N SER A 520 11.90 8.34 5.68
CA SER A 520 12.34 7.27 4.77
C SER A 520 13.53 6.55 5.40
N TYR A 521 13.32 5.28 5.79
CA TYR A 521 14.26 4.56 6.65
C TYR A 521 14.63 3.16 6.14
N GLU A 522 15.93 2.85 6.12
CA GLU A 522 16.46 1.51 5.81
C GLU A 522 15.89 0.84 4.54
N ASN A 523 15.69 1.62 3.47
CA ASN A 523 15.39 1.07 2.16
C ASN A 523 16.68 0.62 1.46
N ASP A 524 16.63 -0.48 0.70
CA ASP A 524 17.80 -1.05 -0.01
C ASP A 524 18.39 -0.10 -1.08
N TYR A 525 17.62 0.89 -1.54
CA TYR A 525 18.05 1.89 -2.51
C TYR A 525 18.06 3.31 -1.93
N TYR A 526 17.58 4.30 -2.67
CA TYR A 526 17.53 5.68 -2.20
C TYR A 526 16.25 5.95 -1.40
N GLY A 527 16.35 6.79 -0.37
CA GLY A 527 15.16 7.22 0.37
C GLY A 527 14.17 7.98 -0.52
N ILE A 528 14.67 8.89 -1.35
CA ILE A 528 13.89 9.56 -2.40
C ILE A 528 14.62 9.46 -3.74
N TYR A 529 13.89 9.08 -4.78
CA TYR A 529 14.32 9.18 -6.16
C TYR A 529 13.43 10.19 -6.91
N ALA A 530 14.02 11.27 -7.41
CA ALA A 530 13.36 12.26 -8.25
C ALA A 530 13.89 12.15 -9.70
N ALA A 531 13.03 11.76 -10.63
CA ALA A 531 13.35 11.52 -12.03
C ALA A 531 12.51 12.39 -12.99
N ASP A 532 13.03 12.56 -14.21
CA ASP A 532 12.32 13.11 -15.38
C ASP A 532 11.58 14.43 -15.14
N SER A 533 12.33 15.47 -14.75
CA SER A 533 11.82 16.84 -14.54
C SER A 533 10.84 16.99 -13.38
N SER A 534 10.93 16.14 -12.36
CA SER A 534 10.17 16.29 -11.12
C SER A 534 10.59 17.55 -10.34
N ASN A 535 9.69 18.08 -9.52
CA ASN A 535 9.96 19.19 -8.61
C ASN A 535 9.58 18.79 -7.18
N VAL A 536 10.56 18.31 -6.42
CA VAL A 536 10.39 17.82 -5.05
C VAL A 536 10.80 18.91 -4.06
N VAL A 537 9.87 19.30 -3.19
CA VAL A 537 10.14 20.21 -2.06
C VAL A 537 9.94 19.40 -0.79
N LEU A 538 11.00 19.30 0.02
CA LEU A 538 11.06 18.52 1.25
C LEU A 538 11.31 19.44 2.44
N ASN A 539 10.47 19.33 3.47
CA ASN A 539 10.61 20.08 4.73
C ASN A 539 10.34 19.17 5.94
N ASN A 540 10.97 19.45 7.08
CA ASN A 540 10.73 18.75 8.36
C ASN A 540 10.82 17.24 8.28
N SER A 541 11.73 16.68 7.48
CA SER A 541 11.73 15.25 7.17
C SER A 541 13.00 14.53 7.62
N ILE A 542 12.92 13.22 7.84
CA ILE A 542 14.06 12.36 8.18
C ILE A 542 14.28 11.35 7.05
N ILE A 543 15.45 11.34 6.42
CA ILE A 543 15.82 10.39 5.36
C ILE A 543 17.15 9.73 5.76
N TYR A 544 17.08 8.54 6.35
CA TYR A 544 18.22 7.97 7.07
C TYR A 544 18.33 6.44 6.91
N GLY A 545 19.54 5.89 6.88
CA GLY A 545 19.80 4.45 6.82
C GLY A 545 19.55 3.79 5.46
N ASN A 546 19.23 4.58 4.42
CA ASN A 546 18.95 4.05 3.08
C ASN A 546 20.25 3.64 2.37
N ILE A 547 20.34 2.40 1.89
CA ILE A 547 21.61 1.76 1.51
C ILE A 547 22.30 2.48 0.33
N ALA A 548 21.56 2.92 -0.69
CA ALA A 548 22.16 3.64 -1.82
C ALA A 548 22.38 5.13 -1.53
N GLY A 549 21.69 5.68 -0.52
CA GLY A 549 21.82 7.05 -0.03
C GLY A 549 20.47 7.76 0.14
N SER A 550 20.48 8.99 0.64
CA SER A 550 19.24 9.70 0.96
C SER A 550 18.44 10.12 -0.28
N ILE A 551 19.08 10.80 -1.24
CA ILE A 551 18.40 11.36 -2.41
C ILE A 551 19.15 11.01 -3.70
N LEU A 552 18.44 10.49 -4.69
CA LEU A 552 18.86 10.47 -6.09
C LEU A 552 18.07 11.52 -6.88
N ASN A 553 18.77 12.48 -7.49
CA ASN A 553 18.17 13.44 -8.39
C ASN A 553 18.66 13.17 -9.82
N ASP A 554 17.79 12.60 -10.64
CA ASP A 554 17.99 12.47 -12.09
C ASP A 554 17.16 13.51 -12.84
N SER A 555 17.87 14.54 -13.32
CA SER A 555 17.29 15.56 -14.21
C SER A 555 16.05 16.28 -13.64
N SER A 556 16.01 16.48 -12.32
CA SER A 556 14.88 17.04 -11.56
C SER A 556 15.31 18.21 -10.66
N SER A 557 14.34 18.88 -10.03
CA SER A 557 14.57 19.90 -8.99
C SER A 557 14.25 19.33 -7.62
N VAL A 558 15.17 19.48 -6.67
CA VAL A 558 14.97 19.06 -5.29
C VAL A 558 15.41 20.20 -4.37
N LEU A 559 14.50 20.67 -3.51
CA LEU A 559 14.76 21.66 -2.47
C LEU A 559 14.50 21.02 -1.10
N ILE A 560 15.46 21.15 -0.18
CA ILE A 560 15.43 20.48 1.13
C ILE A 560 15.73 21.51 2.21
N THR A 561 14.84 21.65 3.18
CA THR A 561 15.01 22.52 4.35
C THR A 561 14.57 21.81 5.63
N TYR A 562 15.15 22.21 6.76
CA TYR A 562 14.82 21.73 8.11
C TYR A 562 14.63 20.22 8.18
N SER A 563 15.53 19.46 7.56
CA SER A 563 15.42 18.00 7.44
C SER A 563 16.74 17.33 7.84
N ASP A 564 16.64 16.09 8.34
CA ASP A 564 17.77 15.26 8.74
C ASP A 564 18.05 14.20 7.67
N LEU A 565 19.21 14.26 7.03
CA LEU A 565 19.54 13.35 5.93
C LEU A 565 21.04 13.01 5.87
N GLU A 566 21.33 11.71 5.69
CA GLU A 566 22.70 11.23 5.51
C GLU A 566 23.34 11.81 4.24
N GLY A 567 24.59 12.27 4.33
CA GLY A 567 25.36 12.74 3.17
C GLY A 567 25.53 14.26 3.07
N GLY A 568 25.17 15.00 4.11
CA GLY A 568 25.49 16.42 4.29
C GLY A 568 24.80 17.35 3.28
N PHE A 569 23.50 17.16 3.05
CA PHE A 569 22.73 17.95 2.09
C PHE A 569 22.59 19.43 2.52
N PHE A 570 23.09 20.34 1.68
CA PHE A 570 22.99 21.78 1.94
C PHE A 570 21.53 22.26 1.92
N GLY A 571 21.14 23.01 2.93
CA GLY A 571 19.83 23.66 3.05
C GLY A 571 19.72 24.39 4.39
N ALA A 572 18.77 25.31 4.50
CA ALA A 572 18.53 26.00 5.76
C ALA A 572 18.00 24.98 6.79
N GLY A 573 18.63 24.92 7.96
CA GLY A 573 18.19 24.05 9.06
C GLY A 573 18.39 22.55 8.86
N ASN A 574 19.02 22.10 7.77
CA ASN A 574 19.30 20.68 7.58
C ASN A 574 20.40 20.20 8.53
N ILE A 575 20.26 18.95 8.98
CA ILE A 575 21.23 18.24 9.80
C ILE A 575 21.56 16.87 9.16
N ASP A 576 22.61 16.23 9.67
CA ASP A 576 23.08 14.89 9.26
C ASP A 576 23.56 14.21 10.54
N GLU A 577 22.62 13.75 11.35
CA GLU A 577 22.84 13.13 12.65
C GLU A 577 21.94 11.89 12.80
N ASP A 578 22.27 10.97 13.69
CA ASP A 578 21.41 9.80 13.93
C ASP A 578 20.05 10.24 14.50
N PRO A 579 18.90 9.91 13.88
CA PRO A 579 17.59 10.34 14.35
C PRO A 579 17.19 9.67 15.68
N LEU A 580 17.84 8.59 16.09
CA LEU A 580 17.57 7.87 17.34
C LEU A 580 16.11 7.42 17.48
N PHE A 581 15.61 6.64 16.51
CA PHE A 581 14.29 5.97 16.63
C PHE A 581 14.29 4.93 17.76
N ALA A 582 13.15 4.73 18.41
CA ALA A 582 13.01 3.85 19.57
C ALA A 582 13.17 2.35 19.24
N ASP A 583 12.37 1.83 18.31
CA ASP A 583 12.46 0.44 17.83
C ASP A 583 11.86 0.29 16.42
N PRO A 584 12.55 0.84 15.39
CA PRO A 584 12.01 0.86 14.03
C PRO A 584 11.76 -0.55 13.47
N SER A 585 12.48 -1.56 13.96
CA SER A 585 12.30 -2.97 13.55
C SER A 585 10.93 -3.56 13.91
N ASN A 586 10.23 -2.96 14.87
CA ASN A 586 8.88 -3.30 15.27
C ASN A 586 7.87 -2.17 14.94
N ASN A 587 8.17 -1.36 13.91
CA ASN A 587 7.35 -0.22 13.47
C ASN A 587 7.20 0.89 14.53
N ASP A 588 8.14 0.99 15.48
CA ASP A 588 8.20 2.07 16.46
C ASP A 588 9.22 3.14 16.02
N PHE A 589 8.71 4.13 15.30
CA PHE A 589 9.45 5.29 14.79
C PHE A 589 9.34 6.51 15.71
N PHE A 590 8.93 6.35 16.97
CA PHE A 590 9.03 7.46 17.92
C PHE A 590 10.51 7.82 18.15
N LEU A 591 10.78 9.11 18.27
CA LEU A 591 12.11 9.61 18.60
C LEU A 591 12.45 9.28 20.06
N GLN A 592 13.72 8.98 20.34
CA GLN A 592 14.22 8.93 21.71
C GLN A 592 14.45 10.33 22.27
N SER A 593 14.40 10.47 23.60
CA SER A 593 14.44 11.77 24.30
C SER A 593 15.69 12.64 24.04
N ASP A 594 16.74 12.07 23.46
CA ASP A 594 18.00 12.73 23.12
C ASP A 594 18.21 12.87 21.60
N SER A 595 17.17 12.60 20.80
CA SER A 595 17.19 12.77 19.35
C SER A 595 17.49 14.22 18.95
N PRO A 596 18.36 14.43 17.93
CA PRO A 596 18.64 15.76 17.38
C PRO A 596 17.46 16.32 16.56
N CYS A 597 16.47 15.48 16.24
CA CYS A 597 15.30 15.84 15.44
C CYS A 597 14.18 16.51 16.24
N ILE A 598 14.26 16.50 17.57
CA ILE A 598 13.27 17.11 18.48
C ILE A 598 13.47 18.63 18.52
N ASP A 599 12.40 19.39 18.32
CA ASP A 599 12.31 20.86 18.35
C ASP A 599 13.21 21.56 17.32
N THR A 600 13.63 20.86 16.27
CA THR A 600 14.61 21.36 15.28
C THR A 600 14.05 21.64 13.89
N GLY A 601 12.79 21.26 13.60
CA GLY A 601 12.08 21.53 12.34
C GLY A 601 11.78 23.01 12.09
N ASP A 602 11.25 23.37 10.93
CA ASP A 602 11.04 24.75 10.47
C ASP A 602 10.32 25.63 11.51
N PRO A 603 10.93 26.75 11.96
CA PRO A 603 10.35 27.63 12.98
C PRO A 603 9.07 28.36 12.52
N ASP A 604 8.81 28.43 11.21
CA ASP A 604 7.59 29.01 10.63
C ASP A 604 6.48 27.96 10.42
N PHE A 605 6.78 26.67 10.61
CA PHE A 605 5.80 25.60 10.56
C PHE A 605 4.88 25.62 11.81
N PRO A 606 3.63 25.11 11.72
CA PRO A 606 2.79 24.92 12.90
C PRO A 606 3.53 24.19 14.02
N ARG A 607 3.25 24.59 15.26
CA ARG A 607 3.81 23.95 16.45
C ARG A 607 3.22 22.56 16.66
N ASP A 608 4.00 21.69 17.27
CA ASP A 608 3.55 20.36 17.67
C ASP A 608 2.46 20.45 18.75
N GLN A 609 1.79 19.33 19.00
CA GLN A 609 0.59 19.30 19.86
C GLN A 609 0.88 19.69 21.32
N ASP A 610 2.11 19.50 21.79
CA ASP A 610 2.58 19.95 23.10
C ASP A 610 2.97 21.44 23.13
N GLY A 611 2.91 22.12 21.98
CA GLY A 611 3.14 23.54 21.82
C GLY A 611 4.62 23.94 21.70
N THR A 612 5.52 23.00 21.50
CA THR A 612 6.94 23.26 21.21
C THR A 612 7.17 23.51 19.71
N ARG A 613 8.42 23.59 19.26
CA ARG A 613 8.73 23.83 17.85
C ARG A 613 8.55 22.51 17.11
N ALA A 614 8.13 22.55 15.84
CA ALA A 614 7.95 21.33 15.07
C ALA A 614 9.21 20.43 15.09
N ASP A 615 9.00 19.14 15.30
CA ASP A 615 10.01 18.10 15.13
C ASP A 615 10.27 17.80 13.64
N MET A 616 11.45 17.23 13.36
CA MET A 616 11.69 16.59 12.07
C MET A 616 11.15 15.17 12.08
N GLY A 617 10.59 14.73 10.96
CA GLY A 617 10.02 13.39 10.79
C GLY A 617 8.50 13.39 10.81
N ALA A 618 7.94 12.18 10.74
CA ALA A 618 6.50 11.95 10.61
C ALA A 618 5.75 11.85 11.94
N ILE A 619 6.46 11.67 13.05
CA ILE A 619 5.91 11.50 14.39
C ILE A 619 6.62 12.51 15.29
N TYR A 620 5.86 13.41 15.92
CA TYR A 620 6.40 14.32 16.92
C TYR A 620 6.65 13.57 18.24
N TYR A 621 7.64 14.02 19.00
CA TYR A 621 7.97 13.55 20.32
C TYR A 621 7.13 14.30 21.36
N PRO A 622 6.21 13.62 22.07
CA PRO A 622 5.38 14.29 23.06
C PRO A 622 6.17 14.53 24.34
N HIS A 623 6.57 15.78 24.60
CA HIS A 623 7.18 16.13 25.89
C HIS A 623 6.19 15.85 27.03
N LEU A 624 6.56 14.96 27.96
CA LEU A 624 5.69 14.52 29.07
C LEU A 624 5.75 15.45 30.28
N PHE A 625 6.47 16.57 30.15
CA PHE A 625 6.68 17.54 31.20
C PHE A 625 6.94 18.95 30.66
N ASP A 626 6.87 19.94 31.54
CA ASP A 626 7.23 21.33 31.22
C ASP A 626 7.86 22.02 32.44
N PHE A 627 8.47 23.19 32.23
CA PHE A 627 8.93 24.07 33.30
C PHE A 627 8.72 25.56 32.97
N THR A 628 8.74 26.38 34.02
CA THR A 628 8.66 27.85 33.89
C THR A 628 9.74 28.57 34.69
N ALA A 629 9.85 29.87 34.47
CA ALA A 629 10.78 30.76 35.16
C ALA A 629 10.03 31.98 35.70
N ASP A 630 10.40 32.46 36.89
CA ASP A 630 9.81 33.68 37.48
C ASP A 630 10.16 34.95 36.68
N LYS A 631 11.30 34.94 35.98
CA LYS A 631 11.82 36.02 35.14
C LYS A 631 12.44 35.44 33.87
N MET A 632 12.04 35.95 32.71
CA MET A 632 12.62 35.59 31.40
C MET A 632 13.47 36.72 30.79
N PHE A 633 13.51 37.88 31.45
CA PHE A 633 14.18 39.08 30.95
C PHE A 633 14.84 39.88 32.07
N GLY A 634 16.06 40.37 31.85
CA GLY A 634 16.80 41.21 32.80
C GLY A 634 17.97 41.98 32.20
N TYR A 635 18.69 42.72 33.05
CA TYR A 635 19.86 43.50 32.68
C TYR A 635 21.07 43.12 33.52
N ASP A 636 22.26 43.13 32.91
CA ASP A 636 23.57 42.84 33.48
C ASP A 636 23.67 41.47 34.18
N SER A 637 23.13 41.34 35.40
CA SER A 637 23.00 40.07 36.11
C SER A 637 21.56 39.81 36.53
N LEU A 638 21.08 38.59 36.30
CA LEU A 638 19.72 38.18 36.63
C LEU A 638 19.73 36.86 37.41
N GLU A 639 19.18 36.89 38.62
CA GLU A 639 18.85 35.68 39.37
C GLU A 639 17.43 35.23 39.02
N VAL A 640 17.30 33.99 38.52
CA VAL A 640 16.07 33.38 38.02
C VAL A 640 15.75 32.14 38.84
N THR A 641 14.49 32.00 39.25
CA THR A 641 13.96 30.78 39.88
C THR A 641 13.14 29.99 38.86
N PHE A 642 13.48 28.73 38.72
CA PHE A 642 12.78 27.80 37.84
C PHE A 642 11.79 26.95 38.63
N THR A 643 10.68 26.59 37.99
CA THR A 643 9.63 25.76 38.59
C THR A 643 9.28 24.65 37.63
N ASP A 644 9.44 23.42 38.09
CA ASP A 644 8.95 22.22 37.42
C ASP A 644 7.41 22.22 37.40
N LEU A 645 6.83 21.93 36.24
CA LEU A 645 5.38 21.82 36.03
C LEU A 645 4.96 20.36 35.76
N THR A 646 5.87 19.40 35.91
CA THR A 646 5.55 17.99 35.69
C THR A 646 4.48 17.49 36.65
N GLU A 647 3.39 16.93 36.10
CA GLU A 647 2.31 16.33 36.90
C GLU A 647 2.54 14.84 37.22
N ARG A 648 3.60 14.25 36.64
CA ARG A 648 3.98 12.84 36.82
C ARG A 648 5.03 12.69 37.92
N GLU A 649 5.10 11.50 38.52
CA GLU A 649 6.13 11.19 39.52
C GLU A 649 7.53 11.10 38.87
N ILE A 650 8.45 11.94 39.32
CA ILE A 650 9.87 11.99 38.92
C ILE A 650 10.76 11.55 40.08
N THR A 651 11.92 10.95 39.77
CA THR A 651 12.95 10.59 40.77
C THR A 651 14.19 11.49 40.73
N ASN A 652 14.61 11.97 39.55
CA ASN A 652 15.76 12.88 39.40
C ASN A 652 15.44 14.03 38.43
N TRP A 653 16.02 15.20 38.70
CA TRP A 653 16.05 16.37 37.82
C TRP A 653 17.50 16.66 37.47
N SER A 654 17.77 17.13 36.26
CA SER A 654 19.06 17.68 35.84
C SER A 654 18.82 18.92 34.99
N TRP A 655 19.37 20.05 35.41
CA TRP A 655 19.19 21.34 34.76
C TRP A 655 20.49 21.83 34.16
N ASP A 656 20.44 22.31 32.93
CA ASP A 656 21.54 22.98 32.23
C ASP A 656 20.99 24.36 31.78
N PHE A 657 21.44 25.43 32.43
CA PHE A 657 20.83 26.76 32.32
C PHE A 657 21.37 27.60 31.17
N ASP A 658 22.51 27.21 30.60
CA ASP A 658 23.10 27.86 29.44
C ASP A 658 23.29 26.92 28.23
N ASN A 659 22.82 25.68 28.34
CA ASN A 659 22.84 24.63 27.34
C ASN A 659 24.26 24.34 26.84
N ASP A 660 25.25 24.36 27.75
CA ASP A 660 26.66 24.10 27.45
C ASP A 660 27.02 22.60 27.47
N GLY A 661 26.06 21.73 27.81
CA GLY A 661 26.20 20.29 27.93
C GLY A 661 26.61 19.82 29.33
N VAL A 662 26.71 20.71 30.30
CA VAL A 662 27.03 20.41 31.70
C VAL A 662 25.84 20.76 32.59
N TYR A 663 25.32 19.78 33.33
CA TYR A 663 24.25 20.04 34.29
C TYR A 663 24.74 20.87 35.49
N ASP A 664 24.07 22.00 35.72
CA ASP A 664 24.31 22.96 36.80
C ASP A 664 23.61 22.60 38.11
N SER A 665 22.44 21.96 38.03
CA SER A 665 21.62 21.65 39.21
C SER A 665 20.86 20.33 39.07
N PHE A 666 20.54 19.73 40.22
CA PHE A 666 19.76 18.49 40.33
C PHE A 666 18.55 18.63 41.28
N GLU A 667 18.18 19.87 41.62
CA GLU A 667 17.02 20.18 42.45
C GLU A 667 15.74 20.23 41.61
N GLU A 668 14.58 19.94 42.22
CA GLU A 668 13.26 19.99 41.55
C GLU A 668 12.91 21.41 41.06
N SER A 669 13.22 22.45 41.83
CA SER A 669 12.94 23.85 41.47
C SER A 669 14.11 24.74 41.89
N PRO A 670 15.17 24.83 41.04
CA PRO A 670 16.42 25.50 41.37
C PRO A 670 16.38 27.03 41.14
N THR A 671 17.41 27.71 41.62
CA THR A 671 17.71 29.11 41.31
C THR A 671 19.06 29.23 40.63
N PHE A 672 19.15 30.00 39.54
CA PHE A 672 20.39 30.23 38.80
C PHE A 672 20.67 31.72 38.58
N SER A 673 21.95 32.10 38.65
CA SER A 673 22.40 33.49 38.48
C SER A 673 23.20 33.64 37.20
N TYR A 674 22.57 34.22 36.19
CA TYR A 674 23.26 34.63 34.98
C TYR A 674 23.99 35.95 35.22
N THR A 675 25.28 35.98 34.91
CA THR A 675 26.16 37.13 35.22
C THR A 675 26.67 37.87 33.98
N GLN A 676 26.37 37.34 32.80
CA GLN A 676 26.77 37.90 31.51
C GLN A 676 25.51 38.23 30.70
N PRO A 677 25.52 39.32 29.92
CA PRO A 677 24.53 39.56 28.89
C PRO A 677 24.59 38.48 27.80
N GLY A 678 23.44 38.00 27.38
CA GLY A 678 23.30 36.94 26.40
C GLY A 678 21.85 36.48 26.26
N VAL A 679 21.63 35.61 25.29
CA VAL A 679 20.39 34.85 25.12
C VAL A 679 20.70 33.41 25.46
N TYR A 680 19.99 32.86 26.45
CA TYR A 680 20.26 31.55 27.01
C TYR A 680 19.09 30.60 26.73
N SER A 681 19.41 29.43 26.22
CA SER A 681 18.49 28.29 26.16
C SER A 681 18.61 27.49 27.45
N VAL A 682 17.50 27.02 27.98
CA VAL A 682 17.48 26.24 29.23
C VAL A 682 17.02 24.83 28.91
N LYS A 683 17.80 23.84 29.35
CA LYS A 683 17.49 22.42 29.20
C LYS A 683 17.21 21.81 30.56
N MET A 684 16.10 21.08 30.66
CA MET A 684 15.79 20.23 31.81
C MET A 684 15.68 18.79 31.34
N LYS A 685 16.30 17.87 32.08
CA LYS A 685 16.12 16.43 31.96
C LYS A 685 15.46 15.89 33.24
N ILE A 686 14.44 15.07 33.08
CA ILE A 686 13.78 14.34 34.17
C ILE A 686 13.95 12.83 34.00
N GLU A 687 13.98 12.10 35.11
CA GLU A 687 14.12 10.64 35.09
C GLU A 687 13.20 9.96 36.11
N LYS A 688 12.57 8.86 35.68
CA LYS A 688 11.97 7.81 36.52
C LYS A 688 12.65 6.48 36.21
N THR A 689 12.60 5.51 37.12
CA THR A 689 13.31 4.21 37.03
C THR A 689 13.23 3.46 35.68
N ALA A 690 12.24 3.75 34.83
CA ALA A 690 12.05 3.11 33.53
C ALA A 690 12.05 4.08 32.33
N TRP A 691 12.13 5.41 32.52
CA TRP A 691 12.08 6.37 31.42
C TRP A 691 12.78 7.69 31.78
N SER A 692 13.26 8.40 30.76
CA SER A 692 13.74 9.77 30.88
C SER A 692 13.17 10.62 29.76
N ASP A 693 13.11 11.92 30.00
CA ASP A 693 12.64 12.89 29.03
C ASP A 693 13.46 14.18 29.18
N THR A 694 13.69 14.90 28.08
CA THR A 694 14.53 16.09 28.01
C THR A 694 13.83 17.18 27.19
N LEU A 695 13.60 18.34 27.81
CA LEU A 695 12.98 19.49 27.17
C LEU A 695 13.96 20.67 27.16
N THR A 696 14.14 21.29 25.99
CA THR A 696 14.98 22.49 25.83
C THR A 696 14.13 23.67 25.38
N LYS A 697 14.01 24.70 26.24
CA LYS A 697 13.42 25.98 25.84
C LYS A 697 14.49 26.86 25.24
N THR A 698 14.45 27.00 23.92
CA THR A 698 15.41 27.80 23.16
C THR A 698 15.18 29.31 23.38
N ASN A 699 16.26 30.08 23.54
CA ASN A 699 16.22 31.54 23.75
C ASN A 699 15.30 31.98 24.91
N PHE A 700 15.22 31.16 25.96
CA PHE A 700 14.24 31.29 27.03
C PHE A 700 14.54 32.44 28.00
N ILE A 701 15.82 32.68 28.32
CA ILE A 701 16.25 33.77 29.20
C ILE A 701 17.08 34.78 28.41
N VAL A 702 16.66 36.05 28.44
CA VAL A 702 17.35 37.14 27.75
C VAL A 702 17.91 38.14 28.76
N ILE A 703 19.21 38.37 28.70
CA ILE A 703 19.92 39.32 29.56
C ILE A 703 20.64 40.31 28.69
N GLN A 704 20.26 41.57 28.84
CA GLN A 704 20.84 42.65 28.07
C GLN A 704 21.89 43.40 28.89
N GLN A 705 22.78 44.09 28.21
CA GLN A 705 23.58 45.10 28.88
C GLN A 705 22.68 46.29 29.24
N SER A 706 22.84 46.83 30.44
CA SER A 706 22.22 48.11 30.77
C SER A 706 22.80 49.27 29.95
N GLN A 707 23.99 49.10 29.37
CA GLN A 707 24.67 50.07 28.53
C GLN A 707 25.25 49.41 27.26
N LEU A 708 24.88 49.93 26.08
CA LEU A 708 25.35 49.44 24.77
C LEU A 708 26.80 49.81 24.47
N ASP A 709 27.43 49.02 23.61
CA ASP A 709 28.73 49.36 23.00
C ASP A 709 28.60 50.61 22.10
N PRO A 710 29.63 51.48 22.05
CA PRO A 710 29.61 52.66 21.20
C PRO A 710 29.68 52.27 19.70
N PRO A 711 29.02 53.03 18.79
CA PRO A 711 29.18 52.83 17.35
C PRO A 711 30.65 52.97 16.91
N GLU A 712 31.12 52.05 16.07
CA GLU A 712 32.52 52.01 15.61
C GLU A 712 32.70 52.54 14.16
N ASN A 713 33.96 52.73 13.76
CA ASN A 713 34.37 53.11 12.38
C ASN A 713 33.68 54.34 11.80
N LEU A 714 33.43 55.37 12.62
CA LEU A 714 32.86 56.63 12.14
C LEU A 714 33.76 57.28 11.08
N THR A 715 33.24 57.46 9.87
CA THR A 715 33.85 58.21 8.78
C THR A 715 33.03 59.45 8.46
N ILE A 716 33.74 60.51 8.05
CA ILE A 716 33.14 61.82 7.76
C ILE A 716 33.63 62.27 6.38
N THR A 717 32.68 62.54 5.49
CA THR A 717 32.94 63.11 4.16
C THR A 717 32.20 64.42 4.00
N ILE A 718 32.82 65.40 3.34
CA ILE A 718 32.24 66.71 3.10
C ILE A 718 32.10 66.92 1.59
N ASP A 719 30.89 67.22 1.13
CA ASP A 719 30.64 67.67 -0.24
C ASP A 719 29.90 69.01 -0.21
N SER A 720 30.54 70.04 -0.74
CA SER A 720 30.01 71.41 -0.78
C SER A 720 29.66 71.92 0.64
N ASN A 721 28.37 72.02 0.99
CA ASN A 721 27.90 72.47 2.30
C ASN A 721 27.31 71.32 3.15
N ASP A 722 27.40 70.08 2.69
CA ASP A 722 26.79 68.93 3.36
C ASP A 722 27.87 68.04 3.99
N VAL A 723 27.60 67.57 5.21
CA VAL A 723 28.45 66.60 5.92
C VAL A 723 27.76 65.25 5.96
N PHE A 724 28.45 64.24 5.43
CA PHE A 724 28.03 62.85 5.41
C PHE A 724 28.76 62.09 6.50
N LEU A 725 27.99 61.52 7.42
CA LEU A 725 28.45 60.66 8.50
C LEU A 725 28.10 59.22 8.15
N GLU A 726 29.05 58.30 8.25
CA GLU A 726 28.83 56.86 8.10
C GLU A 726 29.55 56.11 9.23
N TRP A 727 28.90 55.10 9.80
CA TRP A 727 29.47 54.28 10.89
C TRP A 727 29.13 52.79 10.70
N SER A 728 29.75 51.93 11.51
CA SER A 728 29.40 50.51 11.57
C SER A 728 28.21 50.28 12.51
N ALA A 729 27.33 49.35 12.14
CA ALA A 729 26.20 48.98 12.99
C ALA A 729 26.68 48.41 14.33
N ILE A 730 25.97 48.73 15.41
CA ILE A 730 26.14 48.06 16.70
C ILE A 730 25.71 46.61 16.55
N ASP A 731 26.42 45.70 17.21
CA ASP A 731 26.06 44.29 17.26
C ASP A 731 24.67 44.10 17.90
N THR A 732 23.70 43.76 17.06
CA THR A 732 22.30 43.58 17.45
C THR A 732 21.98 42.18 17.94
N THR A 733 22.93 41.24 17.89
CA THR A 733 22.73 39.87 18.42
C THR A 733 22.55 39.84 19.94
N ARG A 734 22.90 40.95 20.61
CA ARG A 734 22.96 41.07 22.07
C ARG A 734 21.73 41.72 22.70
N PHE A 735 20.69 42.03 21.92
CA PHE A 735 19.40 42.52 22.43
C PHE A 735 18.21 42.08 21.55
N ASP A 736 17.03 42.03 22.15
CA ASP A 736 15.80 41.53 21.52
C ASP A 736 15.12 42.62 20.67
N ASN A 737 15.26 42.50 19.35
CA ASN A 737 14.67 43.40 18.35
C ASN A 737 13.15 43.26 18.21
N SER A 738 12.53 42.21 18.77
CA SER A 738 11.07 42.04 18.70
C SER A 738 10.32 42.99 19.63
N ARG A 739 11.00 43.51 20.65
CA ARG A 739 10.43 44.41 21.68
C ARG A 739 11.03 45.81 21.67
N ASN A 740 12.21 45.99 21.08
CA ASN A 740 12.94 47.25 21.08
C ASN A 740 13.45 47.56 19.67
N GLU A 741 13.42 48.84 19.30
CA GLU A 741 14.04 49.34 18.08
C GLU A 741 15.43 49.91 18.39
N LEU A 742 16.37 49.71 17.48
CA LEU A 742 17.67 50.36 17.52
C LEU A 742 17.57 51.75 16.87
N PHE A 743 18.07 52.74 17.59
CA PHE A 743 18.22 54.11 17.11
C PHE A 743 19.68 54.54 17.22
N TYR A 744 20.15 55.30 16.24
CA TYR A 744 21.38 56.07 16.38
C TYR A 744 21.01 57.53 16.56
N LEU A 745 21.44 58.13 17.66
CA LEU A 745 21.21 59.53 17.98
C LEU A 745 22.45 60.33 17.59
N ILE A 746 22.28 61.30 16.70
CA ILE A 746 23.35 62.14 16.19
C ILE A 746 23.28 63.49 16.90
N TYR A 747 24.41 63.90 17.44
CA TYR A 747 24.61 65.20 18.05
C TYR A 747 25.78 65.91 17.39
N TYR A 748 25.80 67.24 17.44
CA TYR A 748 26.89 68.05 16.89
C TYR A 748 27.26 69.22 17.82
N SER A 749 28.48 69.73 17.66
CA SER A 749 28.98 70.93 18.33
C SER A 749 30.02 71.63 17.49
N ASP A 750 30.11 72.96 17.63
CA ASP A 750 31.16 73.78 17.02
C ASP A 750 32.47 73.76 17.85
N ASN A 751 32.46 73.15 19.04
CA ASN A 751 33.60 73.03 19.95
C ASN A 751 33.59 71.66 20.65
N PRO A 752 34.68 70.88 20.62
CA PRO A 752 34.66 69.51 21.14
C PRO A 752 34.53 69.46 22.67
N TYR A 753 34.77 70.59 23.36
CA TYR A 753 34.70 70.70 24.82
C TYR A 753 33.40 71.35 25.33
N ASP A 754 32.56 71.85 24.42
CA ASP A 754 31.24 72.39 24.75
C ASP A 754 30.17 71.30 24.69
N SER A 755 28.93 71.71 24.93
CA SER A 755 27.81 70.78 24.85
C SER A 755 27.40 70.50 23.42
N PHE A 756 26.99 69.26 23.16
CA PHE A 756 26.52 68.83 21.85
C PHE A 756 24.99 68.94 21.77
N ASP A 757 24.51 69.55 20.69
CA ASP A 757 23.09 69.71 20.39
C ASP A 757 22.59 68.51 19.58
N PHE A 758 21.37 68.05 19.89
CA PHE A 758 20.75 66.95 19.16
C PHE A 758 20.42 67.38 17.73
N LEU A 759 20.93 66.64 16.76
CA LEU A 759 20.78 66.91 15.33
C LEU A 759 19.67 66.08 14.69
N GLY A 760 19.57 64.82 15.07
CA GLY A 760 18.63 63.88 14.47
C GLY A 760 18.90 62.45 14.89
N TYR A 761 18.14 61.52 14.32
CA TYR A 761 18.32 60.10 14.58
C TYR A 761 18.11 59.28 13.30
N THR A 762 18.69 58.08 13.28
CA THR A 762 18.39 57.04 12.29
C THR A 762 17.81 55.82 13.01
N ILE A 763 17.11 54.96 12.25
CA ILE A 763 16.39 53.79 12.78
C ILE A 763 16.96 52.51 12.14
N GLY A 764 17.04 51.45 12.94
CA GLY A 764 17.40 50.10 12.49
C GLY A 764 18.83 50.04 11.97
N GLU A 765 19.00 49.47 10.78
CA GLU A 765 20.31 49.27 10.14
C GLU A 765 20.82 50.52 9.39
N THR A 766 20.13 51.66 9.48
CA THR A 766 20.54 52.88 8.79
C THR A 766 21.75 53.50 9.50
N THR A 767 22.96 53.20 9.02
CA THR A 767 24.23 53.65 9.63
C THR A 767 24.86 54.86 8.93
N SER A 768 24.03 55.71 8.32
CA SER A 768 24.49 56.95 7.70
C SER A 768 23.54 58.12 7.98
N PHE A 769 24.08 59.32 8.08
CA PHE A 769 23.32 60.55 8.32
C PHE A 769 23.96 61.72 7.57
N THR A 770 23.13 62.54 6.92
CA THR A 770 23.58 63.75 6.23
C THR A 770 23.12 64.99 6.99
N HIS A 771 24.08 65.81 7.42
CA HIS A 771 23.82 67.15 7.92
C HIS A 771 23.93 68.13 6.75
N GLN A 772 22.79 68.65 6.29
CA GLN A 772 22.67 69.45 5.07
C GLN A 772 22.78 70.96 5.31
N ASP A 773 23.18 71.69 4.26
CA ASP A 773 23.17 73.16 4.18
C ASP A 773 23.95 73.87 5.30
N ILE A 774 25.06 73.27 5.71
CA ILE A 774 25.88 73.80 6.79
C ILE A 774 26.61 75.05 6.30
N ILE A 775 26.40 76.16 7.01
CA ILE A 775 27.24 77.34 6.95
C ILE A 775 28.04 77.35 8.25
N PRO A 776 29.26 76.78 8.28
CA PRO A 776 29.99 76.62 9.53
C PRO A 776 30.21 77.99 10.18
N SER A 777 29.86 78.11 11.47
CA SER A 777 30.16 79.33 12.24
C SER A 777 31.66 79.44 12.56
N ASN A 778 32.37 78.31 12.50
CA ASN A 778 33.80 78.10 12.80
C ASN A 778 34.46 77.13 11.79
N ASP A 779 35.79 77.11 11.73
CA ASP A 779 36.58 76.26 10.80
C ASP A 779 36.49 74.73 11.07
N CYS A 780 35.83 74.30 12.16
CA CYS A 780 35.72 72.90 12.56
C CYS A 780 34.33 72.60 13.15
N MET A 781 33.87 71.36 12.99
CA MET A 781 32.67 70.81 13.63
C MET A 781 32.95 69.42 14.19
N PHE A 782 32.22 69.06 15.24
CA PHE A 782 32.37 67.81 15.97
C PHE A 782 31.02 67.10 16.02
N TYR A 783 31.06 65.77 15.87
CA TYR A 783 29.86 64.94 15.87
C TYR A 783 29.99 63.84 16.93
N GLN A 784 28.86 63.48 17.52
CA GLN A 784 28.74 62.35 18.43
C GLN A 784 27.57 61.47 17.99
N ILE A 785 27.79 60.17 17.99
CA ILE A 785 26.78 59.17 17.64
C ILE A 785 26.60 58.25 18.84
N ILE A 786 25.36 58.08 19.28
CA ILE A 786 24.99 57.26 20.43
C ILE A 786 24.00 56.19 19.96
N GLY A 787 24.29 54.93 20.22
CA GLY A 787 23.32 53.86 20.07
C GLY A 787 22.30 53.87 21.21
N TYR A 788 21.02 53.71 20.88
CA TYR A 788 19.92 53.63 21.83
C TYR A 788 18.99 52.49 21.43
N ALA A 789 18.77 51.51 22.31
CA ALA A 789 17.79 50.45 22.11
C ALA A 789 16.59 50.69 23.03
N GLY A 790 15.39 50.75 22.46
CA GLY A 790 14.15 50.95 23.22
C GLY A 790 12.95 51.21 22.31
N THR A 791 11.84 51.68 22.88
CA THR A 791 10.72 52.15 22.06
C THR A 791 10.94 53.58 21.59
N LEU A 792 10.32 53.97 20.48
CA LEU A 792 10.35 55.36 19.97
C LEU A 792 9.95 56.39 21.04
N GLU A 793 8.93 56.07 21.85
CA GLU A 793 8.48 56.94 22.96
C GLU A 793 9.58 57.14 24.01
N ARG A 794 10.23 56.06 24.44
CA ARG A 794 11.32 56.10 25.42
C ARG A 794 12.56 56.79 24.89
N MET A 795 12.85 56.65 23.60
CA MET A 795 13.91 57.39 22.92
C MET A 795 13.64 58.89 22.98
N TYR A 796 12.41 59.33 22.67
CA TYR A 796 12.06 60.75 22.79
C TYR A 796 12.18 61.24 24.23
N GLU A 797 11.71 60.49 25.24
CA GLU A 797 11.92 60.85 26.65
C GLU A 797 13.42 60.98 27.00
N PHE A 798 14.26 60.09 26.47
CA PHE A 798 15.70 60.12 26.67
C PHE A 798 16.34 61.35 26.02
N ILE A 799 16.01 61.66 24.76
CA ILE A 799 16.45 62.87 24.07
C ILE A 799 15.98 64.09 24.86
N GLU A 800 14.74 64.08 25.37
CA GLU A 800 14.20 65.22 26.11
C GLU A 800 14.93 65.51 27.41
N ARG A 801 15.37 64.46 28.10
CA ARG A 801 16.17 64.56 29.34
C ARG A 801 17.63 64.91 29.08
N ASN A 802 18.14 64.58 27.89
CA ASN A 802 19.55 64.71 27.51
C ASN A 802 19.77 65.65 26.32
N LYS A 803 18.91 66.66 26.11
CA LYS A 803 18.96 67.61 24.97
C LYS A 803 20.32 68.34 24.83
N ILE A 804 21.14 68.35 25.89
CA ILE A 804 22.45 69.00 25.97
C ILE A 804 23.38 68.05 26.76
N GLY A 805 24.30 67.36 26.06
CA GLY A 805 25.29 66.45 26.67
C GLY A 805 26.67 67.11 26.85
N LYS A 806 27.46 66.66 27.85
CA LYS A 806 28.89 67.04 28.02
C LYS A 806 29.76 65.78 27.96
N LEU A 807 30.81 65.78 27.13
CA LEU A 807 31.77 64.66 26.99
C LEU A 807 32.93 64.78 27.98
N GLU A 808 33.35 63.65 28.58
CA GLU A 808 34.53 63.54 29.48
C GLU A 808 35.78 62.92 28.81
N LYS A 809 35.80 62.63 27.50
CA LYS A 809 37.01 62.13 26.81
C LYS A 809 36.95 62.35 25.28
N LEU A 810 38.08 62.71 24.67
CA LEU A 810 38.22 62.92 23.22
C LEU A 810 39.40 62.13 22.65
N GLU A 811 39.18 61.48 21.50
CA GLU A 811 40.18 61.35 20.45
C GLU A 811 39.85 62.39 19.35
N LEU A 812 40.82 63.24 19.03
CA LEU A 812 40.67 64.32 18.05
C LEU A 812 41.07 63.81 16.67
N PHE A 813 40.16 63.83 15.70
CA PHE A 813 40.50 63.69 14.29
C PHE A 813 40.54 65.06 13.63
N GLN A 814 41.73 65.48 13.21
CA GLN A 814 41.94 66.69 12.41
C GLN A 814 42.33 66.24 11.01
N LYS A 815 41.63 66.73 9.99
CA LYS A 815 42.05 66.57 8.59
C LYS A 815 42.20 67.96 7.97
N ASP A 816 43.38 68.19 7.40
CA ASP A 816 43.68 69.36 6.56
C ASP A 816 42.76 69.43 5.32
#